data_AF-A0A7V3DEL2-F1
#
_entry.id   AF-A0A7V3DEL2-F1
#
_cell.length_a   1.000
_cell.length_b   1.000
_cell.length_c   1.000
_cell.angle_alpha   90.00
_cell.angle_beta   90.00
_cell.angle_gamma   90.00
#
_symmetry.space_group_name_H-M   'P 1'
#
loop_
_entity.id
_entity.type
_entity.pdbx_description
1 polymer ?
#
loop_
_entity_poly.entity_id
_entity_poly.type
_entity_poly.pdbx_seq_one_letter_code
_entity_poly.pdbx_strand_id
1 'polypeptide(L)'
;VTEEERAHYEAALAKIAAMDPEEQKRFERALERVNKPASRIRRLRAQMGRIQYYVPRIREQGKYVIRVYDEEDNLIHSERTSNAFKGKRIENRLKAQFPRYSVEASIEKPIPESIFQTVSDISIEKFVERAVERAQKNESVQPDDARLLLNAMLEVLTDQLKERGFGRHMIRRREGIPISGYETEDGAKVFMDYISGLSGFITKQDAAFDFYKLLHKISIKEKPELFEYANNYIRDMLRNTTEVDRLSGKARSIAFAYWLSGNLKSAAMQFSQNFVTGIPWLGRQTKHPQKKYIQAMKDVAVGNLTEEEDRAIHEAINKGITTNQFIKEVTGNIRGGMGGFFGKAIDILSMPFSGMEIFNRKSAFLAMFRVARNEQKLSYEDAIQKARDFVYETHYLYGKANLPPWARSGTTGGIIARTSYTFRSFTHNYLLSMIRSLKGEDGRIALDVVARSLAYLALFGGLSALPFLDDLLDELEQKLGIPYRANMRKALKGLGGDMLEKFGMRGLPALIGIDLSGSLKTGLPKLSPKETVEETVYGVYGGLLDKGQRILDNLARGDILRAIESGTPAFIENPLRAVRMYREPATTPRGKLIYDEQGRPIQLTGLEAAGQALGFRPERLAAASTEKRILSNIEGHYKDIRDNLYAKYRMAKTEDERRNVLKEIERYNLEVMKYRGAIPMISRRSLEQSVAVRPPKPLLRFEQAMYAQ
;
A
#
# COMPACT_ATOMS: atom_id res chain seq x y z
N VAL A 1 -5.13 7.18 41.66
CA VAL A 1 -6.53 7.03 42.07
C VAL A 1 -6.98 8.39 42.54
N THR A 2 -7.89 9.03 41.80
CA THR A 2 -8.42 10.35 42.15
C THR A 2 -9.27 10.26 43.42
N GLU A 3 -9.50 11.37 44.12
CA GLU A 3 -10.36 11.36 45.33
C GLU A 3 -11.79 10.91 45.02
N GLU A 4 -12.31 11.21 43.82
CA GLU A 4 -13.60 10.72 43.34
C GLU A 4 -13.64 9.19 43.18
N GLU A 5 -12.58 8.57 42.67
CA GLU A 5 -12.50 7.10 42.54
C GLU A 5 -12.45 6.43 43.91
N ARG A 6 -11.80 7.07 44.90
CA ARG A 6 -11.74 6.60 46.28
C ARG A 6 -13.11 6.66 46.96
N ALA A 7 -13.82 7.78 46.79
CA ALA A 7 -15.18 7.95 47.32
C ALA A 7 -16.19 6.96 46.70
N HIS A 8 -16.08 6.71 45.38
CA HIS A 8 -16.90 5.70 44.71
C HIS A 8 -16.61 4.27 45.20
N TYR A 9 -15.34 3.97 45.47
CA TYR A 9 -14.93 2.66 45.98
C TYR A 9 -15.40 2.43 47.42
N GLU A 10 -15.29 3.44 48.28
CA GLU A 10 -15.77 3.39 49.66
C GLU A 10 -17.31 3.31 49.73
N ALA A 11 -18.02 4.04 48.88
CA ALA A 11 -19.48 3.94 48.77
C ALA A 11 -19.96 2.55 48.27
N ALA A 12 -19.19 1.92 47.38
CA ALA A 12 -19.46 0.56 46.95
C ALA A 12 -19.24 -0.47 48.08
N LEU A 13 -18.14 -0.33 48.84
CA LEU A 13 -17.84 -1.18 49.99
C LEU A 13 -18.88 -1.05 51.10
N ALA A 14 -19.36 0.17 51.37
CA ALA A 14 -20.42 0.42 52.35
C ALA A 14 -21.75 -0.24 51.94
N LYS A 15 -22.10 -0.20 50.63
CA LYS A 15 -23.29 -0.90 50.11
C LYS A 15 -23.17 -2.42 50.18
N ILE A 16 -21.97 -2.97 49.96
CA ILE A 16 -21.72 -4.41 50.07
C ILE A 16 -21.84 -4.85 51.53
N ALA A 17 -21.28 -4.08 52.48
CA ALA A 17 -21.34 -4.37 53.91
C ALA A 17 -22.78 -4.38 54.48
N ALA A 18 -23.71 -3.66 53.84
CA ALA A 18 -25.12 -3.59 54.23
C ALA A 18 -26.01 -4.68 53.59
N MET A 19 -25.48 -5.52 52.70
CA MET A 19 -26.22 -6.63 52.09
C MET A 19 -26.33 -7.84 53.03
N ASP A 20 -27.38 -8.64 52.87
CA ASP A 20 -27.56 -9.90 53.61
C ASP A 20 -26.37 -10.86 53.35
N PRO A 21 -25.92 -11.69 54.31
CA PRO A 21 -24.73 -12.54 54.15
C PRO A 21 -24.82 -13.52 52.97
N GLU A 22 -26.03 -13.95 52.57
CA GLU A 22 -26.22 -14.77 51.38
C GLU A 22 -26.03 -13.96 50.08
N GLU A 23 -26.51 -12.72 50.06
CA GLU A 23 -26.33 -11.79 48.95
C GLU A 23 -24.90 -11.28 48.83
N GLN A 24 -24.19 -11.05 49.94
CA GLN A 24 -22.75 -10.80 49.95
C GLN A 24 -21.99 -11.96 49.33
N LYS A 25 -22.28 -13.21 49.73
CA LYS A 25 -21.68 -14.40 49.11
C LYS A 25 -22.03 -14.52 47.62
N ARG A 26 -23.25 -14.17 47.21
CA ARG A 26 -23.64 -14.17 45.79
C ARG A 26 -22.93 -13.07 45.02
N PHE A 27 -22.78 -11.90 45.61
CA PHE A 27 -22.08 -10.76 45.03
C PHE A 27 -20.58 -11.03 44.94
N GLU A 28 -19.94 -11.58 45.97
CA GLU A 28 -18.56 -12.08 45.95
C GLU A 28 -18.38 -13.16 44.89
N ARG A 29 -19.29 -14.13 44.78
CA ARG A 29 -19.27 -15.14 43.71
C ARG A 29 -19.50 -14.51 42.33
N ALA A 30 -20.32 -13.48 42.21
CA ALA A 30 -20.56 -12.76 40.96
C ALA A 30 -19.34 -11.92 40.58
N LEU A 31 -18.70 -11.24 41.54
CA LEU A 31 -17.45 -10.51 41.37
C LEU A 31 -16.31 -11.47 41.02
N GLU A 32 -16.23 -12.64 41.67
CA GLU A 32 -15.30 -13.70 41.30
C GLU A 32 -15.56 -14.22 39.88
N ARG A 33 -16.81 -14.33 39.45
CA ARG A 33 -17.18 -14.75 38.08
C ARG A 33 -16.88 -13.68 37.03
N VAL A 34 -17.01 -12.41 37.39
CA VAL A 34 -16.68 -11.25 36.54
C VAL A 34 -15.15 -11.06 36.45
N ASN A 35 -14.41 -11.29 37.55
CA ASN A 35 -12.95 -11.22 37.59
C ASN A 35 -12.23 -12.48 37.10
N LYS A 36 -12.90 -13.63 37.02
CA LYS A 36 -12.31 -14.86 36.44
C LYS A 36 -12.56 -14.85 34.93
N PRO A 37 -11.49 -14.85 34.09
CA PRO A 37 -11.62 -15.08 32.66
C PRO A 37 -12.49 -16.31 32.38
N ALA A 38 -13.37 -16.21 31.38
CA ALA A 38 -14.32 -17.26 31.00
C ALA A 38 -13.69 -18.62 30.64
N SER A 39 -12.36 -18.71 30.55
CA SER A 39 -11.60 -19.93 30.29
C SER A 39 -10.32 -19.97 31.14
N ARG A 40 -9.95 -21.17 31.62
CA ARG A 40 -8.68 -21.45 32.30
C ARG A 40 -7.47 -21.16 31.42
N ILE A 41 -7.54 -21.40 30.11
CA ILE A 41 -6.50 -21.00 29.15
C ILE A 41 -6.28 -19.49 29.19
N ARG A 42 -7.36 -18.69 29.21
CA ARG A 42 -7.25 -17.23 29.26
C ARG A 42 -6.62 -16.74 30.56
N ARG A 43 -6.92 -17.39 31.69
CA ARG A 43 -6.24 -17.13 32.99
C ARG A 43 -4.74 -17.39 32.90
N LEU A 44 -4.36 -18.58 32.43
CA LEU A 44 -2.95 -18.96 32.32
C LEU A 44 -2.19 -18.03 31.34
N ARG A 45 -2.84 -17.61 30.26
CA ARG A 45 -2.30 -16.63 29.29
C ARG A 45 -2.04 -15.25 29.92
N ALA A 46 -2.88 -14.81 30.85
CA ALA A 46 -2.76 -13.51 31.52
C ALA A 46 -1.71 -13.50 32.64
N GLN A 47 -1.27 -14.66 33.13
CA GLN A 47 -0.27 -14.76 34.19
C GLN A 47 1.15 -14.74 33.62
N MET A 48 2.00 -13.84 34.12
CA MET A 48 3.46 -13.85 33.85
C MET A 48 4.24 -14.88 34.67
N GLY A 49 3.59 -15.55 35.63
CA GLY A 49 4.27 -16.29 36.70
C GLY A 49 4.85 -15.34 37.76
N ARG A 50 5.28 -15.89 38.90
CA ARG A 50 5.95 -15.13 39.98
C ARG A 50 7.39 -14.81 39.56
N ILE A 51 7.61 -13.62 39.02
CA ILE A 51 8.96 -13.07 38.80
C ILE A 51 9.00 -11.72 39.52
N GLN A 52 9.69 -11.64 40.66
CA GLN A 52 9.82 -10.40 41.44
C GLN A 52 10.69 -9.34 40.72
N TYR A 53 11.67 -9.78 39.93
CA TYR A 53 12.56 -8.93 39.14
C TYR A 53 12.84 -9.57 37.78
N TYR A 54 12.50 -8.88 36.68
CA TYR A 54 12.65 -9.40 35.31
C TYR A 54 13.66 -8.57 34.52
N VAL A 55 14.77 -9.18 34.11
CA VAL A 55 15.70 -8.59 33.13
C VAL A 55 15.41 -9.23 31.77
N PRO A 56 15.10 -8.43 30.72
CA PRO A 56 14.83 -8.98 29.40
C PRO A 56 16.08 -9.67 28.87
N ARG A 57 15.95 -10.96 28.53
CA ARG A 57 16.93 -11.67 27.71
C ARG A 57 16.26 -12.02 26.40
N ILE A 58 16.79 -11.49 25.30
CA ILE A 58 16.25 -11.69 23.96
C ILE A 58 17.26 -12.50 23.16
N ARG A 59 16.77 -13.51 22.45
CA ARG A 59 17.52 -14.18 21.38
C ARG A 59 17.24 -13.49 20.06
N GLU A 60 18.23 -13.51 19.17
CA GLU A 60 18.00 -13.14 17.76
C GLU A 60 16.78 -13.91 17.22
N GLN A 61 16.00 -13.28 16.35
CA GLN A 61 14.76 -13.85 15.83
C GLN A 61 15.02 -14.54 14.50
N GLY A 62 14.44 -15.72 14.30
CA GLY A 62 14.58 -16.43 13.03
C GLY A 62 14.01 -17.84 13.02
N LYS A 63 13.81 -18.36 11.81
CA LYS A 63 13.30 -19.70 11.53
C LYS A 63 14.36 -20.79 11.60
N TYR A 64 15.63 -20.42 11.39
CA TYR A 64 16.74 -21.35 11.57
C TYR A 64 17.08 -21.34 13.04
N VAL A 65 16.88 -22.48 13.70
CA VAL A 65 17.16 -22.67 15.12
C VAL A 65 18.28 -23.67 15.22
N ILE A 66 19.35 -23.28 15.89
CA ILE A 66 20.50 -24.15 16.16
C ILE A 66 20.50 -24.41 17.66
N ARG A 67 20.47 -25.68 18.03
CA ARG A 67 20.40 -26.15 19.41
C ARG A 67 21.58 -27.06 19.70
N VAL A 68 22.08 -26.98 20.93
CA VAL A 68 23.11 -27.88 21.44
C VAL A 68 22.51 -28.65 22.60
N TYR A 69 22.61 -29.97 22.55
CA TYR A 69 22.14 -30.87 23.59
C TYR A 69 23.33 -31.57 24.24
N ASP A 70 23.26 -31.72 25.56
CA ASP A 70 24.24 -32.50 26.30
C ASP A 70 24.06 -34.03 26.10
N GLU A 71 24.88 -34.82 26.77
CA GLU A 71 24.86 -36.29 26.68
C GLU A 71 23.57 -36.90 27.27
N GLU A 72 22.81 -36.14 28.08
CA GLU A 72 21.52 -36.52 28.66
C GLU A 72 20.32 -35.99 27.85
N ASP A 73 20.58 -35.48 26.63
CA ASP A 73 19.59 -34.88 25.73
C ASP A 73 18.92 -33.61 26.30
N ASN A 74 19.58 -32.92 27.24
CA ASN A 74 19.12 -31.62 27.74
C ASN A 74 19.61 -30.48 26.85
N LEU A 75 18.71 -29.54 26.54
CA LEU A 75 19.04 -28.33 25.79
C LEU A 75 19.89 -27.36 26.61
N ILE A 76 21.14 -27.14 26.21
CA ILE A 76 22.10 -26.26 26.93
C ILE A 76 22.41 -24.95 26.19
N HIS A 77 22.19 -24.89 24.88
CA HIS A 77 22.41 -23.69 24.07
C HIS A 77 21.39 -23.59 22.96
N SER A 78 20.87 -22.38 22.71
CA SER A 78 19.99 -22.13 21.57
C SER A 78 20.22 -20.76 20.97
N GLU A 79 20.54 -20.76 19.67
CA GLU A 79 20.62 -19.57 18.84
C GLU A 79 19.63 -19.66 17.69
N ARG A 80 19.18 -18.49 17.19
CA ARG A 80 18.29 -18.44 16.03
C ARG A 80 18.76 -17.40 15.04
N THR A 81 18.53 -17.65 13.76
CA THR A 81 18.80 -16.67 12.71
C THR A 81 17.80 -16.75 11.58
N SER A 82 17.64 -15.65 10.85
CA SER A 82 16.74 -15.56 9.70
C SER A 82 17.38 -16.04 8.39
N ASN A 83 18.71 -16.16 8.34
CA ASN A 83 19.48 -16.46 7.14
C ASN A 83 20.12 -17.85 7.21
N ALA A 84 19.84 -18.70 6.21
CA ALA A 84 20.39 -20.05 6.09
C ALA A 84 21.92 -20.10 6.12
N PHE A 85 22.57 -19.14 5.44
CA PHE A 85 24.02 -19.07 5.34
C PHE A 85 24.66 -18.69 6.67
N LYS A 86 24.08 -17.71 7.38
CA LYS A 86 24.48 -17.41 8.77
C LYS A 86 24.22 -18.60 9.68
N GLY A 87 23.10 -19.31 9.49
CA GLY A 87 22.75 -20.50 10.25
C GLY A 87 23.80 -21.59 10.13
N LYS A 88 24.30 -21.85 8.91
CA LYS A 88 25.38 -22.82 8.69
C LYS A 88 26.69 -22.39 9.35
N ARG A 89 27.02 -21.10 9.32
CA ARG A 89 28.20 -20.56 10.04
C ARG A 89 28.06 -20.74 11.56
N ILE A 90 26.87 -20.47 12.11
CA ILE A 90 26.56 -20.67 13.53
C ILE A 90 26.67 -22.16 13.89
N GLU A 91 26.08 -23.04 13.09
CA GLU A 91 26.17 -24.49 13.27
C GLU A 91 27.63 -24.97 13.30
N ASN A 92 28.45 -24.55 12.34
CA ASN A 92 29.87 -24.91 12.29
C ASN A 92 30.64 -24.36 13.50
N ARG A 93 30.35 -23.12 13.92
CA ARG A 93 30.94 -22.50 15.11
C ARG A 93 30.58 -23.27 16.37
N LEU A 94 29.31 -23.63 16.53
CA LEU A 94 28.83 -24.37 17.71
C LEU A 94 29.37 -25.80 17.74
N LYS A 95 29.49 -26.48 16.59
CA LYS A 95 30.18 -27.79 16.50
C LYS A 95 31.65 -27.73 16.92
N ALA A 96 32.34 -26.65 16.57
CA ALA A 96 33.72 -26.44 17.01
C ALA A 96 33.83 -26.10 18.50
N GLN A 97 32.89 -25.32 19.03
CA GLN A 97 32.86 -24.89 20.44
C GLN A 97 32.41 -26.02 21.39
N PHE A 98 31.53 -26.90 20.90
CA PHE A 98 30.91 -27.98 21.67
C PHE A 98 31.15 -29.35 21.01
N PRO A 99 32.41 -29.83 20.93
CA PRO A 99 32.76 -31.03 20.18
C PRO A 99 32.22 -32.33 20.79
N ARG A 100 31.83 -32.32 22.08
CA ARG A 100 31.27 -33.48 22.79
C ARG A 100 29.74 -33.52 22.82
N TYR A 101 29.08 -32.48 22.32
CA TYR A 101 27.63 -32.31 22.43
C TYR A 101 26.97 -32.38 21.06
N SER A 102 25.71 -32.80 21.02
CA SER A 102 24.99 -32.90 19.75
C SER A 102 24.53 -31.51 19.32
N VAL A 103 24.81 -31.15 18.06
CA VAL A 103 24.40 -29.86 17.48
C VAL A 103 23.38 -30.11 16.40
N GLU A 104 22.15 -29.68 16.65
CA GLU A 104 21.03 -29.83 15.72
C GLU A 104 20.66 -28.49 15.10
N ALA A 105 20.57 -28.44 13.78
CA ALA A 105 20.05 -27.31 13.04
C ALA A 105 18.70 -27.69 12.42
N SER A 106 17.65 -26.98 12.81
CA SER A 106 16.30 -27.20 12.30
C SER A 106 15.67 -25.91 11.78
N ILE A 107 14.68 -26.08 10.90
CA ILE A 107 13.83 -24.97 10.45
C ILE A 107 12.50 -25.10 11.19
N GLU A 108 12.31 -24.29 12.23
CA GLU A 108 11.03 -24.20 12.92
C GLU A 108 10.02 -23.51 12.00
N LYS A 109 8.96 -24.23 11.62
CA LYS A 109 7.81 -23.65 10.92
C LYS A 109 6.82 -23.15 11.98
N PRO A 110 6.65 -21.82 12.16
CA PRO A 110 5.68 -21.32 13.11
C PRO A 110 4.27 -21.71 12.68
N ILE A 111 3.40 -21.99 13.65
CA ILE A 111 1.98 -22.23 13.38
C ILE A 111 1.40 -20.98 12.68
N PRO A 112 0.65 -21.15 11.56
CA PRO A 112 0.05 -20.04 10.85
C PRO A 112 -0.84 -19.17 11.75
N GLU A 113 -0.66 -17.85 11.66
CA GLU A 113 -1.42 -16.86 12.42
C GLU A 113 -2.95 -17.00 12.26
N SER A 114 -3.40 -17.46 11.08
CA SER A 114 -4.81 -17.70 10.78
C SER A 114 -5.44 -18.77 11.68
N ILE A 115 -4.70 -19.82 12.04
CA ILE A 115 -5.22 -20.89 12.92
C ILE A 115 -5.59 -20.30 14.27
N PHE A 116 -4.76 -19.40 14.80
CA PHE A 116 -5.03 -18.76 16.07
C PHE A 116 -6.14 -17.70 16.06
N GLN A 117 -6.49 -17.16 14.90
CA GLN A 117 -7.61 -16.22 14.78
C GLN A 117 -8.97 -16.95 14.71
N THR A 118 -8.97 -18.18 14.21
CA THR A 118 -10.19 -18.97 14.02
C THR A 118 -10.58 -19.72 15.29
N VAL A 119 -9.61 -20.11 16.12
CA VAL A 119 -9.84 -20.95 17.29
C VAL A 119 -9.97 -20.10 18.56
N SER A 120 -11.08 -20.25 19.29
CA SER A 120 -11.28 -19.56 20.57
C SER A 120 -10.64 -20.32 21.74
N ASP A 121 -10.14 -19.58 22.75
CA ASP A 121 -9.55 -20.19 23.97
C ASP A 121 -10.53 -21.18 24.64
N ILE A 122 -11.83 -20.86 24.61
CA ILE A 122 -12.91 -21.69 25.19
C ILE A 122 -13.09 -22.98 24.38
N SER A 123 -12.97 -22.91 23.05
CA SER A 123 -13.10 -24.07 22.17
C SER A 123 -11.96 -25.07 22.41
N ILE A 124 -10.73 -24.58 22.60
CA ILE A 124 -9.56 -25.42 22.89
C ILE A 124 -9.73 -26.09 24.25
N GLU A 125 -10.10 -25.33 25.27
CA GLU A 125 -10.28 -25.84 26.62
C GLU A 125 -11.34 -26.95 26.66
N LYS A 126 -12.53 -26.70 26.08
CA LYS A 126 -13.60 -27.71 26.00
C LYS A 126 -13.20 -28.93 25.17
N PHE A 127 -12.35 -28.76 24.16
CA PHE A 127 -11.87 -29.89 23.35
C PHE A 127 -10.94 -30.79 24.16
N VAL A 128 -9.98 -30.21 24.89
CA VAL A 128 -9.05 -30.95 25.75
C VAL A 128 -9.78 -31.61 26.91
N GLU A 129 -10.69 -30.88 27.58
CA GLU A 129 -11.54 -31.43 28.64
C GLU A 129 -12.29 -32.66 28.16
N ARG A 130 -12.99 -32.57 27.02
CA ARG A 130 -13.72 -33.69 26.43
C ARG A 130 -12.82 -34.85 26.01
N ALA A 131 -11.61 -34.57 25.56
CA ALA A 131 -10.64 -35.61 25.18
C ALA A 131 -10.17 -36.39 26.41
N VAL A 132 -9.83 -35.70 27.50
CA VAL A 132 -9.43 -36.31 28.77
C VAL A 132 -10.61 -37.05 29.43
N GLU A 133 -11.82 -36.46 29.41
CA GLU A 133 -13.04 -37.12 29.89
C GLU A 133 -13.35 -38.44 29.14
N ARG A 134 -13.15 -38.45 27.81
CA ARG A 134 -13.28 -39.68 27.02
C ARG A 134 -12.21 -40.72 27.35
N ALA A 135 -10.96 -40.28 27.56
CA ALA A 135 -9.87 -41.16 27.95
C ALA A 135 -10.10 -41.78 29.34
N GLN A 136 -10.69 -41.02 30.28
CA GLN A 136 -11.14 -41.54 31.57
C GLN A 136 -12.28 -42.57 31.41
N LYS A 137 -13.28 -42.28 30.58
CA LYS A 137 -14.41 -43.20 30.34
C LYS A 137 -13.99 -44.52 29.69
N ASN A 138 -12.91 -44.50 28.91
CA ASN A 138 -12.34 -45.69 28.28
C ASN A 138 -11.27 -46.38 29.16
N GLU A 139 -11.21 -46.07 30.46
CA GLU A 139 -10.24 -46.63 31.43
C GLU A 139 -8.76 -46.46 31.03
N SER A 140 -8.48 -45.57 30.08
CA SER A 140 -7.13 -45.40 29.52
C SER A 140 -6.24 -44.51 30.39
N VAL A 141 -6.82 -43.78 31.35
CA VAL A 141 -6.14 -42.86 32.27
C VAL A 141 -6.83 -42.90 33.62
N GLN A 142 -6.06 -43.05 34.71
CA GLN A 142 -6.61 -43.05 36.07
C GLN A 142 -7.17 -41.67 36.45
N PRO A 143 -8.16 -41.60 37.37
CA PRO A 143 -8.83 -40.34 37.74
C PRO A 143 -7.88 -39.24 38.24
N ASP A 144 -6.84 -39.60 39.00
CA ASP A 144 -5.86 -38.66 39.55
C ASP A 144 -4.87 -38.17 38.49
N ASP A 145 -4.42 -39.06 37.60
CA ASP A 145 -3.55 -38.74 36.47
C ASP A 145 -4.24 -37.86 35.43
N ALA A 146 -5.54 -38.02 35.25
CA ALA A 146 -6.31 -37.25 34.29
C ALA A 146 -6.34 -35.74 34.61
N ARG A 147 -6.38 -35.37 35.90
CA ARG A 147 -6.30 -33.96 36.31
C ARG A 147 -4.91 -33.39 36.03
N LEU A 148 -3.87 -34.19 36.27
CA LEU A 148 -2.48 -33.79 36.05
C LEU A 148 -2.19 -33.66 34.54
N LEU A 149 -2.68 -34.62 33.74
CA LEU A 149 -2.64 -34.60 32.29
C LEU A 149 -3.41 -33.40 31.71
N LEU A 150 -4.63 -33.13 32.19
CA LEU A 150 -5.42 -31.97 31.77
C LEU A 150 -4.66 -30.67 32.05
N ASN A 151 -4.10 -30.52 33.25
CA ASN A 151 -3.32 -29.34 33.62
C ASN A 151 -2.08 -29.18 32.73
N ALA A 152 -1.32 -30.25 32.53
CA ALA A 152 -0.13 -30.25 31.69
C ALA A 152 -0.47 -29.91 30.23
N MET A 153 -1.53 -30.48 29.67
CA MET A 153 -1.98 -30.17 28.31
C MET A 153 -2.42 -28.71 28.16
N LEU A 154 -3.19 -28.18 29.12
CA LEU A 154 -3.61 -26.77 29.10
C LEU A 154 -2.43 -25.81 29.27
N GLU A 155 -1.42 -26.17 30.07
CA GLU A 155 -0.19 -25.40 30.26
C GLU A 155 0.66 -25.40 28.98
N VAL A 156 0.91 -26.56 28.36
CA VAL A 156 1.62 -26.67 27.08
C VAL A 156 0.90 -25.89 25.97
N LEU A 157 -0.44 -26.01 25.87
CA LEU A 157 -1.22 -25.25 24.90
C LEU A 157 -1.18 -23.75 25.18
N THR A 158 -1.18 -23.35 26.46
CA THR A 158 -1.05 -21.95 26.84
C THR A 158 0.32 -21.39 26.47
N ASP A 159 1.40 -22.12 26.71
CA ASP A 159 2.75 -21.71 26.34
C ASP A 159 2.88 -21.58 24.82
N GLN A 160 2.33 -22.54 24.06
CA GLN A 160 2.22 -22.45 22.59
C GLN A 160 1.44 -21.19 22.13
N LEU A 161 0.38 -20.80 22.85
CA LEU A 161 -0.35 -19.56 22.58
C LEU A 161 0.43 -18.30 22.98
N LYS A 162 1.21 -18.37 24.07
CA LYS A 162 2.07 -17.28 24.58
C LYS A 162 3.29 -17.05 23.70
N GLU A 163 3.86 -18.07 23.05
CA GLU A 163 5.03 -17.96 22.17
C GLU A 163 4.90 -16.86 21.11
N ARG A 164 3.66 -16.45 20.81
CA ARG A 164 3.34 -15.36 19.88
C ARG A 164 3.61 -13.98 20.46
N GLY A 165 4.43 -13.21 19.74
CA GLY A 165 4.65 -11.80 20.01
C GLY A 165 5.29 -11.59 21.38
N PHE A 166 4.76 -10.65 22.16
CA PHE A 166 5.29 -10.32 23.48
C PHE A 166 4.98 -11.38 24.55
N GLY A 167 3.96 -12.22 24.35
CA GLY A 167 3.55 -13.25 25.31
C GLY A 167 4.66 -14.24 25.67
N ARG A 168 5.67 -14.42 24.80
CA ARG A 168 6.81 -15.31 25.03
C ARG A 168 7.62 -14.95 26.28
N HIS A 169 7.57 -13.67 26.68
CA HIS A 169 8.21 -13.18 27.88
C HIS A 169 7.48 -13.64 29.16
N MET A 170 6.26 -14.16 29.01
CA MET A 170 5.39 -14.68 30.07
C MET A 170 5.45 -16.22 30.19
N ILE A 171 6.31 -16.88 29.40
CA ILE A 171 6.57 -18.33 29.51
C ILE A 171 7.63 -18.55 30.58
N ARG A 172 7.37 -19.47 31.51
CA ARG A 172 8.30 -19.78 32.61
C ARG A 172 9.55 -20.44 32.04
N ARG A 173 10.72 -20.00 32.50
CA ARG A 173 11.99 -20.68 32.18
C ARG A 173 12.11 -21.93 33.04
N ARG A 174 12.67 -23.00 32.48
CA ARG A 174 12.99 -24.22 33.22
C ARG A 174 14.01 -23.89 34.32
N GLU A 175 13.73 -24.28 35.55
CA GLU A 175 14.67 -24.13 36.68
C GLU A 175 15.75 -25.22 36.61
N GLY A 176 16.98 -24.89 37.01
CA GLY A 176 18.09 -25.85 37.12
C GLY A 176 18.98 -26.03 35.89
N ILE A 177 18.58 -25.59 34.68
CA ILE A 177 19.37 -25.75 33.44
C ILE A 177 19.60 -24.39 32.76
N PRO A 178 20.84 -23.84 32.77
CA PRO A 178 21.14 -22.56 32.14
C PRO A 178 21.26 -22.71 30.62
N ILE A 179 20.23 -22.30 29.88
CA ILE A 179 20.27 -22.27 28.41
C ILE A 179 20.96 -21.00 27.92
N SER A 180 22.08 -21.12 27.21
CA SER A 180 22.84 -19.98 26.64
C SER A 180 22.35 -19.57 25.23
N GLY A 181 23.00 -18.58 24.58
CA GLY A 181 22.64 -18.10 23.23
C GLY A 181 21.76 -16.83 23.18
N TYR A 182 21.73 -16.04 24.26
CA TYR A 182 21.08 -14.73 24.30
C TYR A 182 22.00 -13.63 23.74
N GLU A 183 21.40 -12.55 23.25
CA GLU A 183 22.13 -11.34 22.85
C GLU A 183 22.91 -10.76 24.05
N THR A 184 24.21 -10.57 23.87
CA THR A 184 25.14 -10.10 24.92
C THR A 184 25.98 -8.92 24.48
N GLU A 185 26.05 -8.62 23.18
CA GLU A 185 26.90 -7.56 22.64
C GLU A 185 26.18 -6.20 22.66
N ASP A 186 24.88 -6.18 22.35
CA ASP A 186 24.08 -4.95 22.24
C ASP A 186 22.94 -4.91 23.28
N GLY A 187 23.28 -4.56 24.52
CA GLY A 187 22.30 -4.42 25.61
C GLY A 187 21.24 -3.34 25.35
N ALA A 188 21.59 -2.27 24.64
CA ALA A 188 20.66 -1.20 24.29
C ALA A 188 19.56 -1.71 23.34
N LYS A 189 19.94 -2.48 22.32
CA LYS A 189 18.99 -3.17 21.43
C LYS A 189 18.08 -4.12 22.19
N VAL A 190 18.61 -4.93 23.12
CA VAL A 190 17.78 -5.85 23.93
C VAL A 190 16.71 -5.07 24.70
N PHE A 191 17.08 -3.96 25.33
CA PHE A 191 16.14 -3.12 26.05
C PHE A 191 15.13 -2.47 25.12
N MET A 192 15.57 -1.91 24.00
CA MET A 192 14.70 -1.28 23.00
C MET A 192 13.70 -2.25 22.38
N ASP A 193 14.13 -3.46 22.01
CA ASP A 193 13.26 -4.51 21.47
C ASP A 193 12.22 -4.96 22.50
N TYR A 194 12.62 -5.07 23.76
CA TYR A 194 11.71 -5.41 24.85
C TYR A 194 10.67 -4.32 25.08
N ILE A 195 11.09 -3.07 25.27
CA ILE A 195 10.19 -1.94 25.52
C ILE A 195 9.27 -1.70 24.32
N SER A 196 9.78 -1.80 23.10
CA SER A 196 8.96 -1.69 21.88
C SER A 196 7.93 -2.82 21.78
N GLY A 197 8.34 -4.05 22.11
CA GLY A 197 7.43 -5.21 22.16
C GLY A 197 6.35 -5.06 23.23
N LEU A 198 6.72 -4.59 24.43
CA LEU A 198 5.80 -4.34 25.54
C LEU A 198 4.81 -3.23 25.20
N SER A 199 5.30 -2.11 24.69
CA SER A 199 4.46 -1.00 24.22
C SER A 199 3.45 -1.49 23.18
N GLY A 200 3.90 -2.23 22.17
CA GLY A 200 3.00 -2.80 21.15
C GLY A 200 1.98 -3.79 21.73
N PHE A 201 2.34 -4.53 22.78
CA PHE A 201 1.43 -5.44 23.48
C PHE A 201 0.35 -4.67 24.26
N ILE A 202 0.74 -3.69 25.07
CA ILE A 202 -0.18 -2.85 25.85
C ILE A 202 -1.14 -2.11 24.90
N THR A 203 -0.62 -1.46 23.86
CA THR A 203 -1.46 -0.74 22.88
C THR A 203 -2.46 -1.67 22.19
N LYS A 204 -2.09 -2.93 21.90
CA LYS A 204 -3.03 -3.91 21.35
C LYS A 204 -4.09 -4.33 22.36
N GLN A 205 -3.75 -4.43 23.65
CA GLN A 205 -4.72 -4.72 24.70
C GLN A 205 -5.73 -3.58 24.86
N ASP A 206 -5.26 -2.35 24.93
CA ASP A 206 -6.11 -1.16 25.02
C ASP A 206 -7.05 -1.07 23.81
N ALA A 207 -6.49 -1.21 22.60
CA ALA A 207 -7.27 -1.21 21.36
C ALA A 207 -8.30 -2.35 21.32
N ALA A 208 -7.94 -3.56 21.80
CA ALA A 208 -8.87 -4.69 21.85
C ALA A 208 -10.06 -4.41 22.78
N PHE A 209 -9.82 -3.73 23.90
CA PHE A 209 -10.88 -3.35 24.85
C PHE A 209 -11.80 -2.28 24.25
N ASP A 210 -11.25 -1.28 23.58
CA ASP A 210 -12.06 -0.26 22.92
C ASP A 210 -12.85 -0.83 21.73
N PHE A 211 -12.24 -1.72 20.94
CA PHE A 211 -12.94 -2.46 19.90
C PHE A 211 -14.08 -3.30 20.45
N TYR A 212 -13.88 -3.96 21.60
CA TYR A 212 -14.93 -4.72 22.27
C TYR A 212 -16.11 -3.82 22.67
N LYS A 213 -15.84 -2.67 23.29
CA LYS A 213 -16.88 -1.69 23.66
C LYS A 213 -17.66 -1.20 22.44
N LEU A 214 -16.97 -0.89 21.34
CA LEU A 214 -17.59 -0.41 20.11
C LEU A 214 -18.41 -1.52 19.42
N LEU A 215 -17.90 -2.75 19.41
CA LEU A 215 -18.60 -3.89 18.81
C LEU A 215 -19.92 -4.21 19.55
N HIS A 216 -19.96 -4.04 20.88
CA HIS A 216 -21.18 -4.21 21.69
C HIS A 216 -22.28 -3.19 21.38
N LYS A 217 -21.92 -2.04 20.82
CA LYS A 217 -22.91 -1.04 20.38
C LYS A 217 -23.58 -1.43 19.06
N ILE A 218 -23.08 -2.45 18.36
CA ILE A 218 -23.64 -2.93 17.10
C ILE A 218 -24.57 -4.11 17.40
N SER A 219 -25.87 -3.92 17.20
CA SER A 219 -26.86 -4.98 17.37
C SER A 219 -26.65 -6.08 16.32
N ILE A 220 -26.35 -7.30 16.79
CA ILE A 220 -26.19 -8.49 15.95
C ILE A 220 -27.48 -8.81 15.19
N LYS A 221 -28.64 -8.58 15.83
CA LYS A 221 -29.95 -8.90 15.26
C LYS A 221 -30.38 -7.90 14.19
N GLU A 222 -30.14 -6.61 14.42
CA GLU A 222 -30.57 -5.56 13.51
C GLU A 222 -29.58 -5.32 12.36
N LYS A 223 -28.27 -5.47 12.62
CA LYS A 223 -27.20 -5.16 11.67
C LYS A 223 -26.18 -6.30 11.59
N PRO A 224 -26.59 -7.52 11.17
CA PRO A 224 -25.71 -8.68 11.13
C PRO A 224 -24.48 -8.46 10.24
N GLU A 225 -24.66 -7.86 9.06
CA GLU A 225 -23.56 -7.59 8.11
C GLU A 225 -22.54 -6.59 8.67
N LEU A 226 -23.01 -5.53 9.32
CA LEU A 226 -22.13 -4.52 9.93
C LEU A 226 -21.35 -5.12 11.10
N PHE A 227 -21.99 -5.97 11.90
CA PHE A 227 -21.33 -6.69 12.98
C PHE A 227 -20.25 -7.62 12.44
N GLU A 228 -20.55 -8.41 11.41
CA GLU A 228 -19.58 -9.29 10.77
C GLU A 228 -18.40 -8.52 10.19
N TYR A 229 -18.66 -7.44 9.45
CA TYR A 229 -17.63 -6.56 8.92
C TYR A 229 -16.75 -5.98 10.03
N ALA A 230 -17.36 -5.44 11.10
CA ALA A 230 -16.63 -4.85 12.22
C ALA A 230 -15.79 -5.91 12.96
N ASN A 231 -16.33 -7.10 13.19
CA ASN A 231 -15.60 -8.21 13.80
C ASN A 231 -14.40 -8.63 12.95
N ASN A 232 -14.57 -8.76 11.63
CA ASN A 232 -13.48 -9.05 10.71
C ASN A 232 -12.42 -7.93 10.69
N TYR A 233 -12.84 -6.66 10.71
CA TYR A 233 -11.95 -5.51 10.85
C TYR A 233 -11.10 -5.60 12.13
N ILE A 234 -11.73 -5.88 13.27
CA ILE A 234 -11.06 -5.98 14.58
C ILE A 234 -10.05 -7.12 14.56
N ARG A 235 -10.43 -8.30 14.05
CA ARG A 235 -9.53 -9.45 13.89
C ARG A 235 -8.32 -9.10 13.05
N ASP A 236 -8.52 -8.40 11.94
CA ASP A 236 -7.44 -7.95 11.10
C ASP A 236 -6.55 -6.94 11.83
N MET A 237 -7.10 -5.94 12.53
CA MET A 237 -6.29 -4.94 13.24
C MET A 237 -5.41 -5.56 14.33
N LEU A 238 -5.93 -6.54 15.08
CA LEU A 238 -5.23 -7.14 16.22
C LEU A 238 -4.21 -8.23 15.81
N ARG A 239 -4.30 -8.74 14.58
CA ARG A 239 -3.40 -9.78 14.02
C ARG A 239 -1.93 -9.39 14.14
N ASN A 240 -1.07 -10.36 14.46
CA ASN A 240 0.39 -10.18 14.39
C ASN A 240 0.90 -10.25 12.94
N THR A 241 1.99 -9.53 12.67
CA THR A 241 2.66 -9.54 11.37
C THR A 241 3.30 -10.91 11.09
N THR A 242 2.97 -11.55 9.97
CA THR A 242 3.53 -12.87 9.59
C THR A 242 4.80 -12.72 8.75
N GLU A 243 5.48 -13.84 8.45
CA GLU A 243 6.61 -13.84 7.51
C GLU A 243 6.22 -13.36 6.11
N VAL A 244 5.03 -13.75 5.63
CA VAL A 244 4.50 -13.32 4.33
C VAL A 244 4.22 -11.82 4.33
N ASP A 245 3.69 -11.26 5.44
CA ASP A 245 3.55 -9.81 5.59
C ASP A 245 4.91 -9.09 5.59
N ARG A 246 5.96 -9.68 6.21
CA ARG A 246 7.31 -9.11 6.20
C ARG A 246 7.92 -9.14 4.80
N LEU A 247 7.75 -10.23 4.05
CA LEU A 247 8.19 -10.34 2.65
C LEU A 247 7.46 -9.33 1.76
N SER A 248 6.14 -9.23 1.89
CA SER A 248 5.34 -8.18 1.25
C SER A 248 5.87 -6.78 1.59
N GLY A 249 6.15 -6.50 2.86
CA GLY A 249 6.78 -5.24 3.28
C GLY A 249 8.11 -4.97 2.58
N LYS A 250 8.97 -5.98 2.45
CA LYS A 250 10.23 -5.89 1.68
C LYS A 250 9.99 -5.59 0.21
N ALA A 251 9.07 -6.30 -0.44
CA ALA A 251 8.72 -6.07 -1.84
C ALA A 251 8.18 -4.65 -2.05
N ARG A 252 7.27 -4.17 -1.19
CA ARG A 252 6.74 -2.80 -1.21
C ARG A 252 7.84 -1.76 -1.05
N SER A 253 8.79 -1.98 -0.14
CA SER A 253 9.93 -1.09 0.05
C SER A 253 10.90 -1.09 -1.12
N ILE A 254 11.15 -2.24 -1.75
CA ILE A 254 11.95 -2.30 -2.98
C ILE A 254 11.23 -1.56 -4.09
N ALA A 255 9.92 -1.80 -4.30
CA ALA A 255 9.15 -1.09 -5.30
C ALA A 255 9.15 0.42 -5.03
N PHE A 256 9.03 0.85 -3.77
CA PHE A 256 9.15 2.25 -3.37
C PHE A 256 10.55 2.81 -3.69
N ALA A 257 11.61 2.11 -3.27
CA ALA A 257 13.00 2.47 -3.54
C ALA A 257 13.26 2.59 -5.06
N TYR A 258 12.64 1.73 -5.84
CA TYR A 258 12.86 1.65 -7.28
C TYR A 258 12.07 2.74 -8.04
N TRP A 259 10.84 3.06 -7.63
CA TRP A 259 9.92 3.95 -8.35
C TRP A 259 9.82 5.39 -7.82
N LEU A 260 9.84 5.58 -6.49
CA LEU A 260 9.54 6.87 -5.85
C LEU A 260 10.76 7.52 -5.21
N SER A 261 11.81 6.76 -4.96
CA SER A 261 12.96 7.25 -4.19
C SER A 261 13.79 8.24 -5.03
N GLY A 262 14.19 9.35 -4.41
CA GLY A 262 15.08 10.35 -5.03
C GLY A 262 14.48 11.17 -6.17
N ASN A 263 13.18 11.02 -6.47
CA ASN A 263 12.50 11.89 -7.44
C ASN A 263 11.77 13.03 -6.68
N LEU A 264 11.98 14.29 -7.11
CA LEU A 264 11.28 15.44 -6.52
C LEU A 264 9.83 15.56 -7.03
N LYS A 265 9.49 14.82 -8.08
CA LYS A 265 8.15 14.76 -8.65
C LYS A 265 7.11 14.23 -7.64
N SER A 266 7.46 13.23 -6.84
CA SER A 266 6.58 12.69 -5.79
C SER A 266 6.39 13.69 -4.65
N ALA A 267 7.43 14.45 -4.31
CA ALA A 267 7.34 15.57 -3.38
C ALA A 267 6.43 16.70 -3.92
N ALA A 268 6.53 17.03 -5.21
CA ALA A 268 5.65 18.01 -5.86
C ALA A 268 4.19 17.52 -5.95
N MET A 269 3.96 16.23 -6.21
CA MET A 269 2.63 15.62 -6.15
C MET A 269 2.05 15.74 -4.73
N GLN A 270 2.81 15.36 -3.71
CA GLN A 270 2.38 15.53 -2.31
C GLN A 270 2.09 16.99 -2.02
N PHE A 271 2.94 17.94 -2.44
CA PHE A 271 2.69 19.36 -2.23
C PHE A 271 1.34 19.82 -2.82
N SER A 272 1.01 19.37 -4.03
CA SER A 272 -0.26 19.70 -4.69
C SER A 272 -1.49 19.20 -3.90
N GLN A 273 -1.34 18.15 -3.08
CA GLN A 273 -2.40 17.62 -2.23
C GLN A 273 -2.96 18.68 -1.26
N ASN A 274 -2.14 19.59 -0.75
CA ASN A 274 -2.62 20.71 0.08
C ASN A 274 -3.70 21.55 -0.63
N PHE A 275 -3.56 21.72 -1.93
CA PHE A 275 -4.49 22.51 -2.74
C PHE A 275 -5.65 21.67 -3.23
N VAL A 276 -5.39 20.43 -3.66
CA VAL A 276 -6.42 19.54 -4.21
C VAL A 276 -7.38 19.07 -3.12
N THR A 277 -6.90 18.66 -1.95
CA THR A 277 -7.76 18.16 -0.86
C THR A 277 -7.81 19.12 0.32
N GLY A 278 -6.67 19.65 0.77
CA GLY A 278 -6.59 20.48 1.97
C GLY A 278 -7.49 21.72 1.95
N ILE A 279 -7.30 22.60 0.95
CA ILE A 279 -8.06 23.86 0.83
C ILE A 279 -9.56 23.62 0.64
N PRO A 280 -10.03 22.75 -0.28
CA PRO A 280 -11.45 22.50 -0.47
C PRO A 280 -12.13 21.97 0.79
N TRP A 281 -11.50 21.03 1.51
CA TRP A 281 -12.06 20.51 2.76
C TRP A 281 -12.08 21.56 3.87
N LEU A 282 -11.04 22.41 3.97
CA LEU A 282 -11.03 23.51 4.92
C LEU A 282 -12.18 24.49 4.63
N GLY A 283 -12.55 24.66 3.36
CA GLY A 283 -13.68 25.49 2.92
C GLY A 283 -15.04 25.06 3.49
N ARG A 284 -15.18 23.82 3.97
CA ARG A 284 -16.38 23.37 4.69
C ARG A 284 -16.46 23.95 6.11
N GLN A 285 -15.33 24.32 6.68
CA GLN A 285 -15.18 24.70 8.08
C GLN A 285 -15.01 26.20 8.26
N THR A 286 -14.68 26.95 7.20
CA THR A 286 -14.33 28.37 7.30
C THR A 286 -14.52 29.17 6.01
N LYS A 287 -14.63 30.49 6.15
CA LYS A 287 -14.52 31.47 5.05
C LYS A 287 -13.04 31.72 4.69
N HIS A 288 -12.77 31.97 3.41
CA HIS A 288 -11.42 32.22 2.85
C HIS A 288 -10.39 31.11 3.16
N PRO A 289 -10.72 29.82 2.91
CA PRO A 289 -9.85 28.69 3.28
C PRO A 289 -8.46 28.77 2.63
N GLN A 290 -8.37 29.26 1.39
CA GLN A 290 -7.10 29.39 0.67
C GLN A 290 -6.11 30.31 1.38
N LYS A 291 -6.55 31.49 1.83
CA LYS A 291 -5.69 32.45 2.54
C LYS A 291 -5.17 31.84 3.85
N LYS A 292 -6.06 31.20 4.62
CA LYS A 292 -5.73 30.58 5.92
C LYS A 292 -4.77 29.40 5.77
N TYR A 293 -5.03 28.53 4.80
CA TYR A 293 -4.18 27.38 4.55
C TYR A 293 -2.79 27.80 4.06
N ILE A 294 -2.70 28.75 3.11
CA ILE A 294 -1.41 29.27 2.63
C ILE A 294 -0.65 29.98 3.76
N GLN A 295 -1.34 30.72 4.63
CA GLN A 295 -0.69 31.34 5.79
C GLN A 295 -0.12 30.27 6.74
N ALA A 296 -0.88 29.22 7.05
CA ALA A 296 -0.39 28.11 7.84
C ALA A 296 0.82 27.40 7.19
N MET A 297 0.81 27.24 5.85
CA MET A 297 1.97 26.71 5.12
C MET A 297 3.20 27.60 5.28
N LYS A 298 3.04 28.93 5.14
CA LYS A 298 4.14 29.89 5.33
C LYS A 298 4.68 29.83 6.74
N ASP A 299 3.82 29.89 7.75
CA ASP A 299 4.20 29.91 9.16
C ASP A 299 4.90 28.61 9.58
N VAL A 300 4.46 27.45 9.08
CA VAL A 300 5.18 26.18 9.27
C VAL A 300 6.55 26.19 8.58
N ALA A 301 6.67 26.81 7.40
CA ALA A 301 7.94 26.87 6.67
C ALA A 301 8.97 27.78 7.34
N VAL A 302 8.55 28.94 7.90
CA VAL A 302 9.43 29.90 8.57
C VAL A 302 9.56 29.68 10.07
N GLY A 303 8.74 28.80 10.67
CA GLY A 303 8.72 28.57 12.11
C GLY A 303 8.03 29.68 12.92
N ASN A 304 7.14 30.45 12.30
CA ASN A 304 6.42 31.56 12.94
C ASN A 304 5.16 31.05 13.64
N LEU A 305 5.34 30.41 14.79
CA LEU A 305 4.30 29.75 15.57
C LEU A 305 4.16 30.41 16.95
N THR A 306 2.94 30.50 17.45
CA THR A 306 2.74 30.87 18.87
C THR A 306 3.14 29.71 19.79
N GLU A 307 3.38 29.97 21.08
CA GLU A 307 3.70 28.91 22.04
C GLU A 307 2.58 27.85 22.16
N GLU A 308 1.31 28.24 21.98
CA GLU A 308 0.18 27.30 21.95
C GLU A 308 0.22 26.42 20.69
N GLU A 309 0.48 27.02 19.53
CA GLU A 309 0.56 26.31 18.25
C GLU A 309 1.76 25.35 18.21
N ASP A 310 2.90 25.76 18.76
CA ASP A 310 4.09 24.94 18.85
C ASP A 310 3.84 23.74 19.77
N ARG A 311 3.22 23.94 20.94
CA ARG A 311 2.80 22.84 21.83
C ARG A 311 1.83 21.88 21.14
N ALA A 312 0.83 22.40 20.42
CA ALA A 312 -0.13 21.59 19.70
C ALA A 312 0.53 20.75 18.59
N ILE A 313 1.48 21.32 17.85
CA ILE A 313 2.25 20.60 16.83
C ILE A 313 3.14 19.53 17.47
N HIS A 314 3.83 19.82 18.57
CA HIS A 314 4.63 18.83 19.30
C HIS A 314 3.79 17.66 19.80
N GLU A 315 2.62 17.95 20.36
CA GLU A 315 1.65 16.93 20.77
C GLU A 315 1.18 16.10 19.57
N ALA A 316 0.89 16.75 18.43
CA ALA A 316 0.50 16.06 17.21
C ALA A 316 1.61 15.16 16.64
N ILE A 317 2.88 15.56 16.77
CA ILE A 317 4.04 14.75 16.41
C ILE A 317 4.12 13.52 17.33
N ASN A 318 4.00 13.71 18.64
CA ASN A 318 4.05 12.63 19.63
C ASN A 318 2.92 11.61 19.44
N LYS A 319 1.73 12.08 19.06
CA LYS A 319 0.58 11.23 18.71
C LYS A 319 0.67 10.63 17.29
N GLY A 320 1.71 10.93 16.52
CA GLY A 320 1.93 10.38 15.17
C GLY A 320 1.07 10.99 14.06
N ILE A 321 0.33 12.06 14.34
CA ILE A 321 -0.67 12.68 13.45
C ILE A 321 0.03 13.37 12.26
N THR A 322 1.09 14.12 12.55
CA THR A 322 1.84 14.93 11.57
C THR A 322 3.17 14.29 11.13
N THR A 323 3.35 13.00 11.43
CA THR A 323 4.56 12.26 11.05
C THR A 323 4.46 11.65 9.65
N ASN A 324 5.58 11.19 9.08
CA ASN A 324 5.62 10.50 7.79
C ASN A 324 4.97 9.11 7.90
N GLN A 325 3.66 9.00 7.62
CA GLN A 325 2.93 7.75 7.78
C GLN A 325 3.14 6.81 6.60
N PHE A 326 3.22 7.34 5.38
CA PHE A 326 3.35 6.51 4.17
C PHE A 326 4.68 5.74 4.18
N ILE A 327 5.80 6.42 4.44
CA ILE A 327 7.11 5.77 4.50
C ILE A 327 7.18 4.77 5.63
N LYS A 328 6.65 5.11 6.83
CA LYS A 328 6.55 4.16 7.94
C LYS A 328 5.70 2.93 7.58
N GLU A 329 4.63 3.08 6.81
CA GLU A 329 3.82 1.94 6.37
C GLU A 329 4.60 1.04 5.40
N VAL A 330 5.32 1.64 4.46
CA VAL A 330 6.08 0.94 3.43
C VAL A 330 7.30 0.24 4.04
N THR A 331 8.03 0.91 4.94
CA THR A 331 9.36 0.49 5.45
C THR A 331 9.34 -0.04 6.89
N GLY A 332 8.26 0.15 7.65
CA GLY A 332 8.18 -0.08 9.10
C GLY A 332 8.49 -1.50 9.57
N ASN A 333 8.46 -2.49 8.67
CA ASN A 333 8.82 -3.88 8.95
C ASN A 333 10.28 -4.25 8.61
N ILE A 334 11.07 -3.34 8.03
CA ILE A 334 12.42 -3.63 7.52
C ILE A 334 13.52 -3.25 8.51
N ARG A 335 13.27 -2.27 9.39
CA ARG A 335 14.26 -1.81 10.39
C ARG A 335 14.81 -2.93 11.27
N GLY A 336 14.07 -4.03 11.47
CA GLY A 336 14.49 -5.17 12.28
C GLY A 336 15.23 -6.32 11.56
N GLY A 337 15.46 -6.29 10.24
CA GLY A 337 15.95 -7.51 9.53
C GLY A 337 16.98 -7.33 8.41
N MET A 338 17.28 -6.10 7.99
CA MET A 338 18.31 -5.80 6.98
C MET A 338 18.89 -4.40 7.27
N GLY A 339 19.46 -4.25 8.46
CA GLY A 339 20.05 -3.00 8.94
C GLY A 339 21.47 -2.80 8.41
N GLY A 340 21.72 -1.65 7.80
CA GLY A 340 23.06 -1.24 7.37
C GLY A 340 22.99 -0.26 6.20
N PHE A 341 23.15 -0.78 4.97
CA PHE A 341 23.25 0.03 3.76
C PHE A 341 21.91 0.31 3.07
N PHE A 342 21.11 -0.74 2.82
CA PHE A 342 19.83 -0.59 2.10
C PHE A 342 18.80 0.24 2.86
N GLY A 343 18.72 0.07 4.19
CA GLY A 343 17.87 0.91 5.05
C GLY A 343 18.28 2.38 5.02
N LYS A 344 19.58 2.69 5.14
CA LYS A 344 20.10 4.07 5.06
C LYS A 344 19.87 4.69 3.69
N ALA A 345 20.06 3.93 2.60
CA ALA A 345 19.78 4.40 1.26
C ALA A 345 18.30 4.75 1.08
N ILE A 346 17.38 3.88 1.52
CA ILE A 346 15.94 4.17 1.50
C ILE A 346 15.63 5.40 2.35
N ASP A 347 16.18 5.52 3.55
CA ASP A 347 15.93 6.67 4.43
C ASP A 347 16.33 8.00 3.76
N ILE A 348 17.54 8.08 3.16
CA ILE A 348 18.01 9.25 2.40
C ILE A 348 17.12 9.54 1.20
N LEU A 349 16.85 8.52 0.39
CA LEU A 349 16.07 8.67 -0.84
C LEU A 349 14.59 9.00 -0.56
N SER A 350 14.11 8.72 0.66
CA SER A 350 12.78 9.07 1.15
C SER A 350 12.71 10.46 1.78
N MET A 351 13.84 11.15 2.00
CA MET A 351 13.86 12.44 2.70
C MET A 351 13.01 13.51 2.01
N PRO A 352 13.10 13.74 0.68
CA PRO A 352 12.27 14.76 0.03
C PRO A 352 10.77 14.46 0.19
N PHE A 353 10.38 13.21 0.02
CA PHE A 353 8.99 12.78 0.19
C PHE A 353 8.51 12.90 1.65
N SER A 354 9.30 12.41 2.61
CA SER A 354 8.96 12.44 4.04
C SER A 354 8.89 13.86 4.57
N GLY A 355 9.83 14.71 4.16
CA GLY A 355 9.85 16.14 4.50
C GLY A 355 8.61 16.84 3.99
N MET A 356 8.21 16.59 2.74
CA MET A 356 6.96 17.14 2.20
C MET A 356 5.72 16.58 2.89
N GLU A 357 5.67 15.28 3.21
CA GLU A 357 4.53 14.71 3.95
C GLU A 357 4.37 15.36 5.34
N ILE A 358 5.47 15.49 6.09
CA ILE A 358 5.47 16.14 7.40
C ILE A 358 5.05 17.60 7.26
N PHE A 359 5.62 18.32 6.30
CA PHE A 359 5.27 19.71 6.03
C PHE A 359 3.77 19.86 5.76
N ASN A 360 3.24 19.09 4.82
CA ASN A 360 1.82 19.12 4.43
C ASN A 360 0.88 18.80 5.59
N ARG A 361 1.18 17.74 6.37
CA ARG A 361 0.39 17.35 7.52
C ARG A 361 0.44 18.41 8.62
N LYS A 362 1.60 19.02 8.89
CA LYS A 362 1.74 20.14 9.82
C LYS A 362 0.95 21.36 9.36
N SER A 363 1.03 21.71 8.08
CA SER A 363 0.27 22.84 7.52
C SER A 363 -1.24 22.62 7.61
N ALA A 364 -1.72 21.42 7.28
CA ALA A 364 -3.12 21.05 7.42
C ALA A 364 -3.58 21.10 8.89
N PHE A 365 -2.78 20.52 9.78
CA PHE A 365 -3.04 20.53 11.21
C PHE A 365 -3.15 21.96 11.74
N LEU A 366 -2.15 22.80 11.47
CA LEU A 366 -2.13 24.19 11.92
C LEU A 366 -3.29 25.01 11.35
N ALA A 367 -3.60 24.82 10.06
CA ALA A 367 -4.71 25.51 9.42
C ALA A 367 -6.05 25.20 10.11
N MET A 368 -6.33 23.92 10.37
CA MET A 368 -7.57 23.52 11.05
C MET A 368 -7.54 23.86 12.53
N PHE A 369 -6.41 23.72 13.22
CA PHE A 369 -6.26 24.09 14.62
C PHE A 369 -6.58 25.58 14.84
N ARG A 370 -6.05 26.45 13.99
CA ARG A 370 -6.37 27.89 13.99
C ARG A 370 -7.86 28.16 13.76
N VAL A 371 -8.48 27.48 12.80
CA VAL A 371 -9.93 27.61 12.57
C VAL A 371 -10.72 27.13 13.80
N ALA A 372 -10.35 25.99 14.37
CA ALA A 372 -11.00 25.41 15.55
C ALA A 372 -10.89 26.33 16.78
N ARG A 373 -9.71 26.89 17.04
CA ARG A 373 -9.46 27.78 18.19
C ARG A 373 -10.02 29.19 17.97
N ASN A 374 -9.78 29.79 16.82
CA ASN A 374 -10.05 31.21 16.61
C ASN A 374 -11.48 31.49 16.16
N GLU A 375 -12.09 30.61 15.36
CA GLU A 375 -13.42 30.83 14.78
C GLU A 375 -14.48 29.99 15.45
N GLN A 376 -14.18 28.72 15.70
CA GLN A 376 -15.13 27.78 16.31
C GLN A 376 -15.05 27.79 17.84
N LYS A 377 -14.06 28.50 18.41
CA LYS A 377 -13.86 28.68 19.85
C LYS A 377 -13.84 27.36 20.64
N LEU A 378 -13.35 26.29 20.02
CA LEU A 378 -13.24 24.97 20.65
C LEU A 378 -12.15 24.97 21.73
N SER A 379 -12.28 24.06 22.69
CA SER A 379 -11.24 23.79 23.69
C SER A 379 -9.93 23.37 23.01
N TYR A 380 -8.80 23.46 23.73
CA TYR A 380 -7.51 23.04 23.18
C TYR A 380 -7.52 21.56 22.75
N GLU A 381 -8.11 20.68 23.56
CA GLU A 381 -8.20 19.25 23.27
C GLU A 381 -9.11 18.96 22.08
N ASP A 382 -10.29 19.59 22.02
CA ASP A 382 -11.22 19.42 20.89
C ASP A 382 -10.63 19.98 19.60
N ALA A 383 -9.87 21.08 19.68
CA ALA A 383 -9.18 21.64 18.52
C ALA A 383 -8.10 20.69 18.00
N ILE A 384 -7.35 20.01 18.88
CA ILE A 384 -6.39 18.96 18.47
C ILE A 384 -7.12 17.79 17.81
N GLN A 385 -8.23 17.33 18.38
CA GLN A 385 -9.00 16.23 17.79
C GLN A 385 -9.55 16.60 16.42
N LYS A 386 -10.10 17.81 16.28
CA LYS A 386 -10.62 18.31 15.00
C LYS A 386 -9.52 18.50 13.97
N ALA A 387 -8.36 19.01 14.37
CA ALA A 387 -7.20 19.13 13.50
C ALA A 387 -6.64 17.76 13.08
N ARG A 388 -6.63 16.76 13.98
CA ARG A 388 -6.29 15.37 13.67
C ARG A 388 -7.21 14.81 12.59
N ASP A 389 -8.52 14.92 12.79
CA ASP A 389 -9.50 14.35 11.88
C ASP A 389 -9.41 15.01 10.50
N PHE A 390 -9.21 16.34 10.46
CA PHE A 390 -8.95 17.07 9.23
C PHE A 390 -7.69 16.59 8.49
N VAL A 391 -6.59 16.34 9.20
CA VAL A 391 -5.37 15.77 8.59
C VAL A 391 -5.66 14.39 8.00
N TYR A 392 -6.43 13.54 8.69
CA TYR A 392 -6.77 12.20 8.21
C TYR A 392 -7.74 12.21 7.02
N GLU A 393 -8.60 13.22 6.92
CA GLU A 393 -9.50 13.38 5.77
C GLU A 393 -8.79 13.95 4.54
N THR A 394 -7.83 14.85 4.72
CA THR A 394 -7.17 15.57 3.61
C THR A 394 -5.87 14.92 3.14
N HIS A 395 -5.06 14.39 4.06
CA HIS A 395 -3.78 13.74 3.79
C HIS A 395 -3.82 12.21 3.87
N TYR A 396 -4.99 11.66 4.22
CA TYR A 396 -5.28 10.23 4.38
C TYR A 396 -4.46 9.55 5.48
N LEU A 397 -5.12 8.65 6.20
CA LEU A 397 -4.46 7.73 7.12
C LEU A 397 -3.82 6.61 6.29
N TYR A 398 -2.50 6.48 6.36
CA TYR A 398 -1.77 5.35 5.79
C TYR A 398 -1.63 4.26 6.86
N GLY A 399 -1.79 3.01 6.46
CA GLY A 399 -1.76 1.86 7.36
C GLY A 399 -2.93 0.90 7.19
N LYS A 400 -2.85 -0.19 7.96
CA LYS A 400 -3.80 -1.31 7.89
C LYS A 400 -5.27 -0.87 8.10
N ALA A 401 -5.47 0.15 8.93
CA ALA A 401 -6.78 0.70 9.26
C ALA A 401 -7.56 1.19 8.02
N ASN A 402 -6.87 1.81 7.06
CA ASN A 402 -7.50 2.43 5.90
C ASN A 402 -7.40 1.58 4.61
N LEU A 403 -7.00 0.30 4.74
CA LEU A 403 -6.99 -0.62 3.61
C LEU A 403 -8.40 -1.15 3.31
N PRO A 404 -8.77 -1.36 2.03
CA PRO A 404 -10.02 -2.04 1.70
C PRO A 404 -9.99 -3.50 2.20
N PRO A 405 -11.15 -4.12 2.44
CA PRO A 405 -11.23 -5.46 3.05
C PRO A 405 -10.40 -6.53 2.33
N TRP A 406 -10.42 -6.49 0.99
CA TRP A 406 -9.67 -7.41 0.14
C TRP A 406 -8.14 -7.26 0.26
N ALA A 407 -7.63 -6.09 0.66
CA ALA A 407 -6.19 -5.84 0.91
C ALA A 407 -5.82 -5.90 2.41
N ARG A 408 -6.82 -5.88 3.29
CA ARG A 408 -6.62 -5.86 4.74
C ARG A 408 -6.41 -7.27 5.31
N SER A 409 -7.09 -8.26 4.73
CA SER A 409 -7.09 -9.66 5.18
C SER A 409 -5.69 -10.23 5.44
N GLY A 410 -5.60 -11.12 6.43
CA GLY A 410 -4.41 -11.90 6.74
C GLY A 410 -4.12 -13.09 5.84
N THR A 411 -4.97 -13.36 4.85
CA THR A 411 -4.76 -14.44 3.88
C THR A 411 -3.61 -14.13 2.91
N THR A 412 -3.02 -15.15 2.31
CA THR A 412 -1.97 -14.99 1.27
C THR A 412 -2.45 -14.11 0.12
N GLY A 413 -3.70 -14.30 -0.33
CA GLY A 413 -4.34 -13.46 -1.35
C GLY A 413 -4.46 -12.00 -0.91
N GLY A 414 -4.91 -11.74 0.32
CA GLY A 414 -5.01 -10.39 0.86
C GLY A 414 -3.66 -9.67 1.00
N ILE A 415 -2.59 -10.41 1.33
CA ILE A 415 -1.23 -9.85 1.42
C ILE A 415 -0.69 -9.50 0.02
N ILE A 416 -0.92 -10.34 -0.98
CA ILE A 416 -0.56 -10.04 -2.38
C ILE A 416 -1.33 -8.79 -2.83
N ALA A 417 -2.64 -8.75 -2.59
CA ALA A 417 -3.47 -7.64 -2.98
C ALA A 417 -3.06 -6.32 -2.28
N ARG A 418 -2.65 -6.37 -1.00
CA ARG A 418 -2.04 -5.21 -0.31
C ARG A 418 -0.76 -4.73 -0.98
N THR A 419 0.09 -5.67 -1.40
CA THR A 419 1.36 -5.39 -2.07
C THR A 419 1.12 -4.64 -3.38
N SER A 420 0.12 -5.09 -4.15
CA SER A 420 -0.37 -4.44 -5.37
C SER A 420 -0.99 -3.06 -5.12
N TYR A 421 -1.67 -2.88 -3.99
CA TYR A 421 -2.40 -1.66 -3.64
C TYR A 421 -1.52 -0.48 -3.19
N THR A 422 -0.23 -0.72 -2.85
CA THR A 422 0.70 0.26 -2.24
C THR A 422 0.70 1.65 -2.87
N PHE A 423 0.56 1.75 -4.21
CA PHE A 423 0.57 3.04 -4.93
C PHE A 423 -0.81 3.51 -5.39
N ARG A 424 -1.87 2.79 -5.01
CA ARG A 424 -3.27 3.11 -5.34
C ARG A 424 -4.03 3.71 -4.16
N SER A 425 -3.46 3.67 -2.94
CA SER A 425 -4.09 4.20 -1.73
C SER A 425 -4.54 5.65 -1.86
N PHE A 426 -3.69 6.55 -2.38
CA PHE A 426 -4.05 7.95 -2.57
C PHE A 426 -5.22 8.10 -3.54
N THR A 427 -5.08 7.54 -4.74
CA THR A 427 -6.10 7.59 -5.80
C THR A 427 -7.45 7.06 -5.33
N HIS A 428 -7.45 5.91 -4.66
CA HIS A 428 -8.67 5.30 -4.16
C HIS A 428 -9.33 6.15 -3.05
N ASN A 429 -8.56 6.60 -2.07
CA ASN A 429 -9.09 7.45 -1.00
C ASN A 429 -9.59 8.80 -1.52
N TYR A 430 -8.90 9.38 -2.52
CA TYR A 430 -9.33 10.60 -3.19
C TYR A 430 -10.70 10.45 -3.87
N LEU A 431 -10.89 9.37 -4.64
CA LEU A 431 -12.16 9.06 -5.26
C LEU A 431 -13.26 8.78 -4.23
N LEU A 432 -12.97 8.03 -3.16
CA LEU A 432 -13.93 7.80 -2.08
C LEU A 432 -14.32 9.11 -1.39
N SER A 433 -13.37 10.01 -1.16
CA SER A 433 -13.62 11.35 -0.62
C SER A 433 -14.54 12.16 -1.55
N MET A 434 -14.31 12.12 -2.87
CA MET A 434 -15.19 12.76 -3.85
C MET A 434 -16.59 12.15 -3.84
N ILE A 435 -16.72 10.82 -3.88
CA ILE A 435 -18.01 10.12 -3.87
C ILE A 435 -18.78 10.41 -2.58
N ARG A 436 -18.10 10.37 -1.42
CA ARG A 436 -18.69 10.70 -0.12
C ARG A 436 -19.17 12.14 -0.07
N SER A 437 -18.41 13.05 -0.67
CA SER A 437 -18.82 14.45 -0.82
C SER A 437 -20.11 14.53 -1.65
N LEU A 438 -20.18 13.89 -2.81
CA LEU A 438 -21.38 13.91 -3.66
C LEU A 438 -22.63 13.27 -3.02
N LYS A 439 -22.45 12.32 -2.10
CA LYS A 439 -23.53 11.57 -1.44
C LYS A 439 -23.91 12.08 -0.04
N GLY A 440 -23.21 13.09 0.49
CA GLY A 440 -23.43 13.58 1.85
C GLY A 440 -24.68 14.46 1.99
N GLU A 441 -25.17 14.61 3.22
CA GLU A 441 -26.35 15.44 3.56
C GLU A 441 -26.15 16.94 3.18
N ASP A 442 -24.89 17.42 3.13
CA ASP A 442 -24.50 18.78 2.74
C ASP A 442 -24.33 18.99 1.21
N GLY A 443 -25.14 18.32 0.38
CA GLY A 443 -24.92 18.13 -1.06
C GLY A 443 -24.56 19.38 -1.90
N ARG A 444 -24.97 20.59 -1.50
CA ARG A 444 -24.57 21.86 -2.16
C ARG A 444 -23.15 22.32 -1.83
N ILE A 445 -22.75 22.26 -0.56
CA ILE A 445 -21.38 22.59 -0.11
C ILE A 445 -20.40 21.53 -0.63
N ALA A 446 -20.87 20.29 -0.76
CA ALA A 446 -20.05 19.19 -1.21
C ALA A 446 -19.74 19.21 -2.73
N LEU A 447 -20.65 19.74 -3.56
CA LEU A 447 -20.37 20.03 -4.97
C LEU A 447 -19.27 21.09 -5.13
N ASP A 448 -19.28 22.14 -4.30
CA ASP A 448 -18.23 23.18 -4.30
C ASP A 448 -16.86 22.61 -3.93
N VAL A 449 -16.78 21.70 -2.94
CA VAL A 449 -15.51 21.01 -2.59
C VAL A 449 -14.99 20.16 -3.75
N VAL A 450 -15.86 19.39 -4.39
CA VAL A 450 -15.48 18.56 -5.55
C VAL A 450 -15.05 19.45 -6.72
N ALA A 451 -15.79 20.52 -7.01
CA ALA A 451 -15.47 21.45 -8.08
C ALA A 451 -14.13 22.16 -7.85
N ARG A 452 -13.87 22.66 -6.63
CA ARG A 452 -12.59 23.28 -6.27
C ARG A 452 -11.44 22.28 -6.36
N SER A 453 -11.63 21.05 -5.89
CA SER A 453 -10.64 19.97 -5.98
C SER A 453 -10.26 19.67 -7.44
N LEU A 454 -11.27 19.54 -8.31
CA LEU A 454 -11.06 19.35 -9.75
C LEU A 454 -10.43 20.60 -10.40
N ALA A 455 -10.79 21.80 -9.97
CA ALA A 455 -10.19 23.04 -10.46
C ALA A 455 -8.70 23.13 -10.10
N TYR A 456 -8.31 22.75 -8.87
CA TYR A 456 -6.90 22.67 -8.49
C TYR A 456 -6.16 21.56 -9.25
N LEU A 457 -6.77 20.41 -9.50
CA LEU A 457 -6.18 19.38 -10.35
C LEU A 457 -5.96 19.89 -11.78
N ALA A 458 -6.94 20.57 -12.37
CA ALA A 458 -6.82 21.19 -13.67
C ALA A 458 -5.76 22.30 -13.67
N LEU A 459 -5.64 23.06 -12.58
CA LEU A 459 -4.61 24.09 -12.44
C LEU A 459 -3.19 23.49 -12.46
N PHE A 460 -2.96 22.38 -11.74
CA PHE A 460 -1.63 21.78 -11.64
C PHE A 460 -1.29 20.77 -12.74
N GLY A 461 -2.29 20.13 -13.35
CA GLY A 461 -2.07 19.07 -14.34
C GLY A 461 -2.94 19.17 -15.59
N GLY A 462 -3.69 20.26 -15.76
CA GLY A 462 -4.55 20.49 -16.92
C GLY A 462 -5.74 19.54 -16.97
N LEU A 463 -6.49 19.61 -18.06
CA LEU A 463 -7.59 18.70 -18.35
C LEU A 463 -7.12 17.23 -18.33
N SER A 464 -5.88 16.96 -18.74
CA SER A 464 -5.30 15.61 -18.75
C SER A 464 -5.11 15.00 -17.34
N ALA A 465 -5.16 15.81 -16.27
CA ALA A 465 -5.11 15.33 -14.90
C ALA A 465 -6.47 15.03 -14.29
N LEU A 466 -7.57 15.39 -14.97
CA LEU A 466 -8.91 15.11 -14.47
C LEU A 466 -9.14 13.59 -14.37
N PRO A 467 -9.70 13.11 -13.25
CA PRO A 467 -10.02 11.69 -13.10
C PRO A 467 -10.85 11.16 -14.25
N PHE A 468 -10.47 10.01 -14.79
CA PHE A 468 -11.17 9.25 -15.84
C PHE A 468 -11.33 9.91 -17.20
N LEU A 469 -10.99 11.19 -17.36
CA LEU A 469 -11.12 11.88 -18.65
C LEU A 469 -10.29 11.16 -19.72
N ASP A 470 -9.08 10.75 -19.36
CA ASP A 470 -8.19 10.04 -20.28
C ASP A 470 -8.76 8.69 -20.74
N ASP A 471 -9.42 7.94 -19.84
CA ASP A 471 -9.98 6.63 -20.18
C ASP A 471 -11.26 6.80 -21.01
N LEU A 472 -12.09 7.79 -20.67
CA LEU A 472 -13.27 8.16 -21.45
C LEU A 472 -12.90 8.60 -22.87
N LEU A 473 -11.90 9.49 -23.00
CA LEU A 473 -11.46 9.98 -24.30
C LEU A 473 -10.81 8.86 -25.13
N ASP A 474 -10.09 7.93 -24.49
CA ASP A 474 -9.59 6.74 -25.19
C ASP A 474 -10.73 5.89 -25.75
N GLU A 475 -11.73 5.58 -24.92
CA GLU A 475 -12.89 4.77 -25.33
C GLU A 475 -13.66 5.44 -26.46
N LEU A 476 -13.89 6.76 -26.37
CA LEU A 476 -14.56 7.53 -27.41
C LEU A 476 -13.72 7.61 -28.69
N GLU A 477 -12.41 7.84 -28.60
CA GLU A 477 -11.50 7.87 -29.76
C GLU A 477 -11.43 6.50 -30.45
N GLN A 478 -11.37 5.40 -29.69
CA GLN A 478 -11.34 4.03 -30.22
C GLN A 478 -12.68 3.60 -30.81
N LYS A 479 -13.81 4.03 -30.24
CA LYS A 479 -15.15 3.66 -30.73
C LYS A 479 -15.64 4.53 -31.87
N LEU A 480 -15.32 5.82 -31.87
CA LEU A 480 -15.87 6.79 -32.82
C LEU A 480 -14.84 7.25 -33.86
N GLY A 481 -13.56 6.95 -33.69
CA GLY A 481 -12.48 7.40 -34.59
C GLY A 481 -12.24 8.92 -34.56
N ILE A 482 -12.93 9.66 -33.70
CA ILE A 482 -12.84 11.13 -33.61
C ILE A 482 -11.70 11.51 -32.65
N PRO A 483 -10.71 12.33 -33.07
CA PRO A 483 -9.58 12.75 -32.24
C PRO A 483 -10.00 13.81 -31.20
N TYR A 484 -10.80 13.44 -30.20
CA TYR A 484 -11.36 14.38 -29.22
C TYR A 484 -10.27 15.22 -28.52
N ARG A 485 -9.17 14.59 -28.09
CA ARG A 485 -8.06 15.32 -27.47
C ARG A 485 -7.39 16.34 -28.39
N ALA A 486 -7.20 16.00 -29.67
CA ALA A 486 -6.61 16.92 -30.63
C ALA A 486 -7.57 18.09 -30.90
N ASN A 487 -8.88 17.83 -30.94
CA ASN A 487 -9.91 18.87 -31.07
C ASN A 487 -9.91 19.82 -29.86
N MET A 488 -9.82 19.29 -28.63
CA MET A 488 -9.69 20.10 -27.42
C MET A 488 -8.44 20.96 -27.45
N ARG A 489 -7.29 20.37 -27.83
CA ARG A 489 -6.03 21.08 -28.00
C ARG A 489 -6.17 22.23 -29.00
N LYS A 490 -6.76 21.95 -30.16
CA LYS A 490 -6.99 22.93 -31.23
C LYS A 490 -7.92 24.05 -30.78
N ALA A 491 -8.97 23.74 -30.01
CA ALA A 491 -9.89 24.72 -29.47
C ALA A 491 -9.18 25.67 -28.48
N LEU A 492 -8.42 25.13 -27.52
CA LEU A 492 -7.65 25.93 -26.56
C LEU A 492 -6.60 26.80 -27.25
N LYS A 493 -5.88 26.23 -28.24
CA LYS A 493 -4.92 26.95 -29.07
C LYS A 493 -5.59 28.06 -29.88
N GLY A 494 -6.79 27.83 -30.40
CA GLY A 494 -7.56 28.84 -31.15
C GLY A 494 -8.06 29.99 -30.28
N LEU A 495 -8.32 29.76 -28.99
CA LEU A 495 -8.80 30.78 -28.05
C LEU A 495 -7.67 31.67 -27.48
N GLY A 496 -6.48 31.11 -27.24
CA GLY A 496 -5.43 31.82 -26.52
C GLY A 496 -4.00 31.38 -26.84
N GLY A 497 -3.78 30.77 -28.01
CA GLY A 497 -2.47 30.37 -28.49
C GLY A 497 -1.84 29.18 -27.74
N ASP A 498 -0.54 28.98 -27.98
CA ASP A 498 0.23 27.84 -27.44
C ASP A 498 0.31 27.87 -25.90
N MET A 499 0.28 29.05 -25.29
CA MET A 499 0.32 29.18 -23.82
C MET A 499 -0.97 28.63 -23.18
N LEU A 500 -2.14 28.99 -23.72
CA LEU A 500 -3.43 28.51 -23.21
C LEU A 500 -3.62 27.02 -23.50
N GLU A 501 -3.11 26.53 -24.63
CA GLU A 501 -3.08 25.10 -24.94
C GLU A 501 -2.29 24.31 -23.90
N LYS A 502 -1.03 24.71 -23.65
CA LYS A 502 -0.15 24.03 -22.68
C LYS A 502 -0.72 24.08 -21.28
N PHE A 503 -1.17 25.26 -20.86
CA PHE A 503 -1.82 25.44 -19.56
C PHE A 503 -3.10 24.61 -19.45
N GLY A 504 -4.00 24.69 -20.44
CA GLY A 504 -5.28 24.00 -20.41
C GLY A 504 -5.14 22.49 -20.45
N MET A 505 -4.20 21.96 -21.26
CA MET A 505 -4.01 20.53 -21.40
C MET A 505 -3.16 19.91 -20.29
N ARG A 506 -2.16 20.63 -19.75
CA ARG A 506 -1.11 20.08 -18.86
C ARG A 506 -0.85 20.89 -17.58
N GLY A 507 -1.49 22.04 -17.39
CA GLY A 507 -1.48 22.84 -16.16
C GLY A 507 -0.32 23.84 -16.07
N LEU A 508 -0.23 24.54 -14.93
CA LEU A 508 0.79 25.55 -14.64
C LEU A 508 2.25 25.06 -14.83
N PRO A 509 2.65 23.85 -14.38
CA PRO A 509 4.02 23.38 -14.55
C PRO A 509 4.45 23.29 -16.02
N ALA A 510 3.50 23.07 -16.94
CA ALA A 510 3.78 22.95 -18.37
C ALA A 510 4.30 24.26 -18.98
N LEU A 511 3.95 25.40 -18.36
CA LEU A 511 4.43 26.72 -18.78
C LEU A 511 5.94 26.89 -18.60
N ILE A 512 6.55 26.13 -17.68
CA ILE A 512 8.00 26.07 -17.48
C ILE A 512 8.63 24.78 -18.02
N GLY A 513 7.92 24.08 -18.93
CA GLY A 513 8.45 22.90 -19.62
C GLY A 513 8.33 21.57 -18.85
N ILE A 514 7.58 21.53 -17.75
CA ILE A 514 7.41 20.33 -16.90
C ILE A 514 5.96 19.83 -16.98
N ASP A 515 5.76 18.53 -17.15
CA ASP A 515 4.43 17.90 -17.09
C ASP A 515 4.23 17.10 -15.79
N LEU A 516 3.19 17.45 -15.03
CA LEU A 516 2.70 16.70 -13.86
C LEU A 516 1.41 15.92 -14.13
N SER A 517 0.77 16.12 -15.28
CA SER A 517 -0.55 15.57 -15.59
C SER A 517 -0.60 14.06 -15.43
N GLY A 518 0.40 13.34 -15.97
CA GLY A 518 0.48 11.88 -15.89
C GLY A 518 0.63 11.31 -14.47
N SER A 519 0.89 12.14 -13.46
CA SER A 519 1.07 11.71 -12.06
C SER A 519 0.03 12.23 -11.10
N LEU A 520 -0.71 13.26 -11.50
CA LEU A 520 -1.92 13.70 -10.82
C LEU A 520 -3.16 12.96 -11.32
N LYS A 521 -3.12 12.44 -12.56
CA LYS A 521 -4.27 11.75 -13.14
C LYS A 521 -4.65 10.50 -12.37
N THR A 522 -5.96 10.31 -12.28
CA THR A 522 -6.58 9.10 -11.73
C THR A 522 -7.23 8.34 -12.88
N GLY A 523 -6.62 7.22 -13.27
CA GLY A 523 -7.20 6.31 -14.27
C GLY A 523 -8.12 5.29 -13.62
N LEU A 524 -9.13 4.81 -14.37
CA LEU A 524 -9.89 3.62 -14.00
C LEU A 524 -8.92 2.42 -13.93
N PRO A 525 -9.03 1.56 -12.91
CA PRO A 525 -8.51 0.20 -13.06
C PRO A 525 -9.25 -0.39 -14.26
N LYS A 526 -8.55 -0.68 -15.36
CA LYS A 526 -9.17 -1.34 -16.51
C LYS A 526 -9.63 -2.73 -16.05
N LEU A 527 -10.92 -2.85 -15.75
CA LEU A 527 -11.60 -4.10 -15.47
C LEU A 527 -12.04 -4.72 -16.80
N SER A 528 -11.15 -4.78 -17.79
CA SER A 528 -11.43 -5.42 -19.06
C SER A 528 -11.25 -6.93 -18.90
N PRO A 529 -12.24 -7.78 -19.25
CA PRO A 529 -12.09 -9.24 -19.19
C PRO A 529 -10.96 -9.80 -20.06
N LYS A 530 -10.42 -8.99 -20.98
CA LYS A 530 -9.35 -9.36 -21.92
C LYS A 530 -7.94 -9.01 -21.42
N GLU A 531 -7.80 -8.16 -20.40
CA GLU A 531 -6.50 -7.86 -19.78
C GLU A 531 -6.39 -8.72 -18.51
N THR A 532 -5.41 -9.61 -18.50
CA THR A 532 -5.21 -10.60 -17.45
C THR A 532 -5.15 -9.94 -16.07
N VAL A 533 -5.71 -10.62 -15.07
CA VAL A 533 -5.59 -10.25 -13.64
C VAL A 533 -4.14 -9.93 -13.26
N GLU A 534 -3.15 -10.52 -13.94
CA GLU A 534 -1.73 -10.17 -13.80
C GLU A 534 -1.38 -8.70 -14.13
N GLU A 535 -1.90 -8.08 -15.19
CA GLU A 535 -1.58 -6.69 -15.52
C GLU A 535 -2.24 -5.70 -14.55
N THR A 536 -3.48 -6.00 -14.15
CA THR A 536 -4.27 -5.15 -13.24
C THR A 536 -3.85 -5.28 -11.78
N VAL A 537 -3.45 -6.48 -11.35
CA VAL A 537 -2.99 -6.76 -9.98
C VAL A 537 -1.50 -6.50 -9.82
N TYR A 538 -0.65 -6.81 -10.82
CA TYR A 538 0.78 -6.57 -10.67
C TYR A 538 1.26 -5.22 -11.17
N GLY A 539 0.47 -4.40 -11.89
CA GLY A 539 0.79 -3.04 -12.39
C GLY A 539 2.21 -2.48 -12.15
N VAL A 540 2.56 -2.11 -10.91
CA VAL A 540 3.88 -1.55 -10.57
C VAL A 540 5.02 -2.58 -10.53
N TYR A 541 4.73 -3.82 -10.15
CA TYR A 541 5.61 -4.98 -10.26
C TYR A 541 5.68 -5.54 -11.70
N GLY A 542 4.59 -5.46 -12.48
CA GLY A 542 4.61 -5.70 -13.92
C GLY A 542 5.57 -4.77 -14.64
N GLY A 543 5.57 -3.48 -14.27
CA GLY A 543 6.57 -2.52 -14.75
C GLY A 543 8.03 -2.85 -14.36
N LEU A 544 8.28 -3.60 -13.27
CA LEU A 544 9.61 -4.12 -12.95
C LEU A 544 10.00 -5.30 -13.85
N LEU A 545 9.05 -6.17 -14.20
CA LEU A 545 9.25 -7.25 -15.17
C LEU A 545 9.53 -6.69 -16.57
N ASP A 546 8.75 -5.70 -17.02
CA ASP A 546 8.97 -4.97 -18.27
C ASP A 546 10.38 -4.35 -18.33
N LYS A 547 10.87 -3.82 -17.20
CA LYS A 547 12.23 -3.30 -17.12
C LYS A 547 13.27 -4.42 -17.27
N GLY A 548 13.06 -5.57 -16.64
CA GLY A 548 13.89 -6.76 -16.84
C GLY A 548 13.96 -7.19 -18.30
N GLN A 549 12.81 -7.25 -18.98
CA GLN A 549 12.75 -7.53 -20.42
C GLN A 549 13.49 -6.46 -21.24
N ARG A 550 13.30 -5.17 -20.93
CA ARG A 550 14.03 -4.07 -21.61
C ARG A 550 15.53 -4.16 -21.42
N ILE A 551 16.03 -4.60 -20.27
CA ILE A 551 17.46 -4.84 -20.04
C ILE A 551 17.93 -5.92 -21.02
N LEU A 552 17.25 -7.06 -21.07
CA LEU A 552 17.60 -8.17 -21.97
C LEU A 552 17.54 -7.73 -23.44
N ASP A 553 16.49 -7.01 -23.85
CA ASP A 553 16.34 -6.47 -25.20
C ASP A 553 17.45 -5.47 -25.55
N ASN A 554 17.86 -4.60 -24.61
CA ASN A 554 18.93 -3.64 -24.84
C ASN A 554 20.30 -4.33 -24.92
N LEU A 555 20.56 -5.30 -24.04
CA LEU A 555 21.79 -6.12 -24.08
C LEU A 555 21.86 -6.94 -25.37
N ALA A 556 20.76 -7.56 -25.79
CA ALA A 556 20.67 -8.29 -27.06
C ALA A 556 20.92 -7.40 -28.27
N ARG A 557 20.65 -6.09 -28.16
CA ARG A 557 20.95 -5.08 -29.19
C ARG A 557 22.32 -4.42 -29.04
N GLY A 558 23.14 -4.85 -28.07
CA GLY A 558 24.47 -4.29 -27.79
C GLY A 558 24.47 -2.92 -27.10
N ASP A 559 23.31 -2.41 -26.67
CA ASP A 559 23.17 -1.09 -26.04
C ASP A 559 23.30 -1.20 -24.50
N ILE A 560 24.55 -1.35 -24.04
CA ILE A 560 24.89 -1.54 -22.62
C ILE A 560 24.48 -0.31 -21.80
N LEU A 561 24.69 0.90 -22.32
CA LEU A 561 24.34 2.14 -21.62
C LEU A 561 22.83 2.22 -21.40
N ARG A 562 22.02 1.84 -22.39
CA ARG A 562 20.56 1.85 -22.25
C ARG A 562 20.04 0.70 -21.40
N ALA A 563 20.74 -0.44 -21.37
CA ALA A 563 20.47 -1.51 -20.42
C ALA A 563 20.66 -1.03 -18.98
N ILE A 564 21.76 -0.31 -18.68
CA ILE A 564 22.01 0.30 -17.37
C ILE A 564 20.97 1.39 -17.06
N GLU A 565 20.67 2.29 -18.01
CA GLU A 565 19.63 3.33 -17.84
C GLU A 565 18.28 2.70 -17.49
N SER A 566 17.86 1.65 -18.19
CA SER A 566 16.54 1.04 -18.03
C SER A 566 16.43 0.17 -16.78
N GLY A 567 17.55 -0.44 -16.37
CA GLY A 567 17.65 -1.41 -15.28
C GLY A 567 18.06 -0.84 -13.93
N THR A 568 18.31 0.46 -13.83
CA THR A 568 18.57 1.13 -12.55
C THR A 568 17.29 1.75 -11.96
N PRO A 569 17.26 2.02 -10.64
CA PRO A 569 16.18 2.76 -10.00
C PRO A 569 15.98 4.16 -10.57
N ALA A 570 14.77 4.72 -10.40
CA ALA A 570 14.38 6.00 -10.97
C ALA A 570 15.35 7.16 -10.66
N PHE A 571 15.96 7.22 -9.48
CA PHE A 571 16.90 8.30 -9.11
C PHE A 571 18.26 8.23 -9.85
N ILE A 572 18.61 7.08 -10.44
CA ILE A 572 19.79 6.93 -11.30
C ILE A 572 19.37 7.02 -12.76
N GLU A 573 18.29 6.32 -13.12
CA GLU A 573 17.71 6.31 -14.46
C GLU A 573 17.40 7.73 -14.94
N ASN A 574 16.81 8.58 -14.10
CA ASN A 574 16.37 9.92 -14.47
C ASN A 574 17.55 10.85 -14.82
N PRO A 575 18.62 10.97 -14.00
CA PRO A 575 19.83 11.69 -14.39
C PRO A 575 20.52 11.11 -15.63
N LEU A 576 20.66 9.79 -15.75
CA LEU A 576 21.28 9.17 -16.92
C LEU A 576 20.49 9.47 -18.19
N ARG A 577 19.16 9.33 -18.12
CA ARG A 577 18.23 9.69 -19.20
C ARG A 577 18.33 11.16 -19.55
N ALA A 578 18.41 12.05 -18.55
CA ALA A 578 18.54 13.48 -18.76
C ALA A 578 19.83 13.83 -19.51
N VAL A 579 20.97 13.31 -19.06
CA VAL A 579 22.27 13.53 -19.72
C VAL A 579 22.26 12.99 -21.15
N ARG A 580 21.71 11.78 -21.35
CA ARG A 580 21.59 11.20 -22.70
C ARG A 580 20.71 12.04 -23.60
N MET A 581 19.49 12.35 -23.17
CA MET A 581 18.54 13.12 -23.98
C MET A 581 18.92 14.61 -24.14
N TYR A 582 19.86 15.11 -23.33
CA TYR A 582 20.49 16.41 -23.52
C TYR A 582 21.57 16.37 -24.62
N ARG A 583 22.32 15.26 -24.73
CA ARG A 583 23.39 15.09 -25.74
C ARG A 583 22.87 14.55 -27.08
N GLU A 584 21.88 13.68 -27.03
CA GLU A 584 21.30 12.97 -28.16
C GLU A 584 19.80 13.19 -28.23
N PRO A 585 19.18 13.09 -29.41
CA PRO A 585 17.73 13.12 -29.53
C PRO A 585 17.02 12.03 -28.71
N ALA A 586 15.86 12.38 -28.17
CA ALA A 586 15.00 11.48 -27.44
C ALA A 586 14.52 10.34 -28.35
N THR A 587 14.65 9.11 -27.83
CA THR A 587 14.29 7.89 -28.55
C THR A 587 13.38 7.02 -27.71
N THR A 588 12.49 6.29 -28.37
CA THR A 588 11.69 5.21 -27.78
C THR A 588 12.58 4.07 -27.29
N PRO A 589 12.09 3.15 -26.43
CA PRO A 589 12.85 1.95 -26.02
C PRO A 589 13.32 1.07 -27.18
N ARG A 590 12.80 1.27 -28.40
CA ARG A 590 13.23 0.59 -29.63
C ARG A 590 14.18 1.41 -30.51
N GLY A 591 14.72 2.52 -29.99
CA GLY A 591 15.66 3.37 -30.71
C GLY A 591 15.01 4.33 -31.72
N LYS A 592 13.69 4.28 -31.95
CA LYS A 592 13.02 5.23 -32.85
C LYS A 592 13.02 6.64 -32.27
N LEU A 593 13.37 7.65 -33.07
CA LEU A 593 13.34 9.05 -32.70
C LEU A 593 11.93 9.50 -32.32
N ILE A 594 11.85 10.41 -31.34
CA ILE A 594 10.62 11.09 -30.93
C ILE A 594 10.68 12.50 -31.50
N TYR A 595 9.62 12.91 -32.19
CA TYR A 595 9.55 14.19 -32.89
C TYR A 595 8.62 15.18 -32.16
N ASP A 596 8.93 16.47 -32.30
CA ASP A 596 8.07 17.57 -31.86
C ASP A 596 6.91 17.81 -32.86
N GLU A 597 6.03 18.76 -32.55
CA GLU A 597 4.90 19.13 -33.41
C GLU A 597 5.34 19.66 -34.79
N GLN A 598 6.61 20.09 -34.92
CA GLN A 598 7.21 20.57 -36.16
C GLN A 598 7.97 19.47 -36.92
N GLY A 599 7.93 18.22 -36.44
CA GLY A 599 8.62 17.09 -37.07
C GLY A 599 10.12 17.05 -36.82
N ARG A 600 10.65 17.83 -35.88
CA ARG A 600 12.07 17.81 -35.49
C ARG A 600 12.32 16.84 -34.34
N PRO A 601 13.44 16.10 -34.33
CA PRO A 601 13.78 15.25 -33.20
C PRO A 601 13.87 16.05 -31.90
N ILE A 602 13.18 15.59 -30.85
CA ILE A 602 13.19 16.26 -29.55
C ILE A 602 14.53 16.01 -28.87
N GLN A 603 15.31 17.06 -28.64
CA GLN A 603 16.48 17.05 -27.75
C GLN A 603 16.18 17.95 -26.55
N LEU A 604 16.53 17.52 -25.33
CA LEU A 604 16.20 18.27 -24.12
C LEU A 604 17.03 19.55 -24.01
N THR A 605 16.37 20.64 -23.62
CA THR A 605 17.06 21.85 -23.19
C THR A 605 17.68 21.66 -21.80
N GLY A 606 18.56 22.57 -21.38
CA GLY A 606 19.20 22.48 -20.04
C GLY A 606 18.18 22.44 -18.90
N LEU A 607 17.10 23.23 -18.99
CA LEU A 607 16.02 23.24 -18.00
C LEU A 607 15.22 21.93 -18.01
N GLU A 608 14.85 21.43 -19.18
CA GLU A 608 14.12 20.15 -19.31
C GLU A 608 14.99 18.97 -18.85
N ALA A 609 16.30 18.99 -19.12
CA ALA A 609 17.23 17.98 -18.65
C ALA A 609 17.36 18.03 -17.12
N ALA A 610 17.47 19.22 -16.52
CA ALA A 610 17.45 19.36 -15.07
C ALA A 610 16.13 18.84 -14.47
N GLY A 611 14.98 19.21 -15.05
CA GLY A 611 13.68 18.68 -14.66
C GLY A 611 13.61 17.15 -14.77
N GLN A 612 14.08 16.60 -15.89
CA GLN A 612 14.15 15.16 -16.14
C GLN A 612 15.06 14.44 -15.13
N ALA A 613 16.19 15.03 -14.76
CA ALA A 613 17.08 14.48 -13.73
C ALA A 613 16.41 14.43 -12.35
N LEU A 614 15.61 15.45 -12.03
CA LEU A 614 14.79 15.50 -10.81
C LEU A 614 13.54 14.60 -10.87
N GLY A 615 13.32 13.94 -12.02
CA GLY A 615 12.25 12.97 -12.26
C GLY A 615 10.96 13.56 -12.84
N PHE A 616 10.95 14.85 -13.19
CA PHE A 616 9.86 15.47 -13.92
C PHE A 616 9.87 15.02 -15.38
N ARG A 617 8.70 14.88 -15.99
CA ARG A 617 8.62 14.57 -17.41
C ARG A 617 8.65 15.89 -18.20
N PRO A 618 9.51 16.05 -19.22
CA PRO A 618 9.48 17.22 -20.10
C PRO A 618 8.14 17.32 -20.85
N GLU A 619 7.62 18.54 -20.96
CA GLU A 619 6.31 18.84 -21.57
C GLU A 619 6.23 18.35 -23.02
N ARG A 620 7.25 18.62 -23.85
CA ARG A 620 7.29 18.20 -25.26
C ARG A 620 7.25 16.68 -25.43
N LEU A 621 7.91 15.94 -24.51
CA LEU A 621 7.86 14.48 -24.49
C LEU A 621 6.51 13.94 -24.02
N ALA A 622 5.80 14.68 -23.16
CA ALA A 622 4.41 14.36 -22.80
C ALA A 622 3.48 14.60 -24.00
N ALA A 623 3.59 15.74 -24.67
CA ALA A 623 2.79 16.10 -25.84
C ALA A 623 2.93 15.07 -26.98
N ALA A 624 4.16 14.73 -27.37
CA ALA A 624 4.44 13.75 -28.42
C ALA A 624 3.87 12.36 -28.09
N SER A 625 3.91 11.96 -26.82
CA SER A 625 3.33 10.69 -26.37
C SER A 625 1.81 10.69 -26.40
N THR A 626 1.17 11.82 -26.09
CA THR A 626 -0.29 11.96 -26.19
C THR A 626 -0.72 11.90 -27.65
N GLU A 627 -0.03 12.58 -28.56
CA GLU A 627 -0.32 12.50 -30.00
C GLU A 627 -0.21 11.08 -30.54
N LYS A 628 0.84 10.37 -30.15
CA LYS A 628 1.01 8.96 -30.53
C LYS A 628 -0.13 8.07 -30.01
N ARG A 629 -0.65 8.34 -28.80
CA ARG A 629 -1.78 7.60 -28.23
C ARG A 629 -3.07 7.87 -29.02
N ILE A 630 -3.35 9.14 -29.33
CA ILE A 630 -4.50 9.54 -30.15
C ILE A 630 -4.43 8.83 -31.52
N LEU A 631 -3.27 8.91 -32.19
CA LEU A 631 -3.08 8.22 -33.47
C LEU A 631 -3.31 6.71 -33.34
N SER A 632 -2.74 6.07 -32.33
CA SER A 632 -2.93 4.63 -32.11
C SER A 632 -4.39 4.24 -31.85
N ASN A 633 -5.16 5.07 -31.13
CA ASN A 633 -6.59 4.84 -30.88
C ASN A 633 -7.38 4.90 -32.19
N ILE A 634 -7.11 5.90 -33.01
CA ILE A 634 -7.78 6.13 -34.30
C ILE A 634 -7.37 5.07 -35.32
N GLU A 635 -6.09 4.72 -35.37
CA GLU A 635 -5.59 3.59 -36.17
C GLU A 635 -6.27 2.29 -35.77
N GLY A 636 -6.46 2.03 -34.47
CA GLY A 636 -7.20 0.88 -33.97
C GLY A 636 -8.64 0.84 -34.49
N HIS A 637 -9.37 1.94 -34.34
CA HIS A 637 -10.74 2.09 -34.83
C HIS A 637 -10.87 1.77 -36.33
N TYR A 638 -10.08 2.45 -37.16
CA TYR A 638 -10.15 2.28 -38.61
C TYR A 638 -9.53 0.97 -39.08
N LYS A 639 -8.64 0.36 -38.30
CA LYS A 639 -8.16 -1.00 -38.55
C LYS A 639 -9.28 -2.01 -38.36
N ASP A 640 -10.07 -1.92 -37.30
CA ASP A 640 -11.18 -2.84 -37.06
C ASP A 640 -12.25 -2.74 -38.17
N ILE A 641 -12.57 -1.52 -38.61
CA ILE A 641 -13.45 -1.30 -39.77
C ILE A 641 -12.86 -1.94 -41.02
N ARG A 642 -11.59 -1.68 -41.31
CA ARG A 642 -10.90 -2.22 -42.48
C ARG A 642 -10.86 -3.74 -42.48
N ASP A 643 -10.55 -4.34 -41.34
CA ASP A 643 -10.47 -5.79 -41.19
C ASP A 643 -11.86 -6.44 -41.36
N ASN A 644 -12.93 -5.77 -40.91
CA ASN A 644 -14.32 -6.15 -41.18
C ASN A 644 -14.68 -6.02 -42.67
N LEU A 645 -14.31 -4.92 -43.34
CA LEU A 645 -14.54 -4.75 -44.78
C LEU A 645 -13.81 -5.83 -45.60
N TYR A 646 -12.58 -6.19 -45.23
CA TYR A 646 -11.87 -7.32 -45.84
C TYR A 646 -12.56 -8.66 -45.57
N ALA A 647 -13.12 -8.87 -44.38
CA ALA A 647 -13.91 -10.06 -44.09
C ALA A 647 -15.19 -10.11 -44.94
N LYS A 648 -15.97 -9.03 -45.00
CA LYS A 648 -17.17 -8.91 -45.86
C LYS A 648 -16.83 -9.15 -47.33
N TYR A 649 -15.74 -8.56 -47.82
CA TYR A 649 -15.33 -8.75 -49.21
C TYR A 649 -14.95 -10.20 -49.53
N ARG A 650 -14.28 -10.89 -48.59
CA ARG A 650 -13.98 -12.34 -48.70
C ARG A 650 -15.24 -13.21 -48.65
N MET A 651 -16.23 -12.83 -47.85
CA MET A 651 -17.47 -13.59 -47.67
C MET A 651 -18.51 -13.34 -48.76
N ALA A 652 -18.40 -12.23 -49.51
CA ALA A 652 -19.34 -11.87 -50.57
C ALA A 652 -19.30 -12.87 -51.74
N LYS A 653 -20.42 -13.57 -51.94
CA LYS A 653 -20.57 -14.64 -52.94
C LYS A 653 -21.19 -14.13 -54.23
N THR A 654 -22.02 -13.09 -54.18
CA THR A 654 -22.69 -12.53 -55.35
C THR A 654 -22.02 -11.24 -55.85
N GLU A 655 -22.23 -10.93 -57.13
CA GLU A 655 -21.80 -9.66 -57.76
C GLU A 655 -22.36 -8.42 -57.05
N ASP A 656 -23.61 -8.49 -56.60
CA ASP A 656 -24.28 -7.38 -55.92
C ASP A 656 -23.76 -7.17 -54.50
N GLU A 657 -23.50 -8.25 -53.75
CA GLU A 657 -22.83 -8.19 -52.44
C GLU A 657 -21.43 -7.57 -52.57
N ARG A 658 -20.66 -7.97 -53.59
CA ARG A 658 -19.33 -7.40 -53.87
C ARG A 658 -19.42 -5.92 -54.19
N ARG A 659 -20.37 -5.49 -55.01
CA ARG A 659 -20.60 -4.06 -55.31
C ARG A 659 -20.97 -3.26 -54.07
N ASN A 660 -21.80 -3.82 -53.18
CA ASN A 660 -22.16 -3.15 -51.93
C ASN A 660 -20.95 -2.97 -51.00
N VAL A 661 -20.12 -4.00 -50.85
CA VAL A 661 -18.88 -3.91 -50.06
C VAL A 661 -17.90 -2.92 -50.68
N LEU A 662 -17.77 -2.85 -52.02
CA LEU A 662 -16.94 -1.86 -52.69
C LEU A 662 -17.42 -0.41 -52.43
N LYS A 663 -18.73 -0.17 -52.38
CA LYS A 663 -19.30 1.14 -51.98
C LYS A 663 -18.97 1.47 -50.52
N GLU A 664 -19.02 0.49 -49.61
CA GLU A 664 -18.60 0.69 -48.22
C GLU A 664 -17.11 1.03 -48.12
N ILE A 665 -16.26 0.38 -48.94
CA ILE A 665 -14.83 0.65 -49.03
C ILE A 665 -14.56 2.06 -49.56
N GLU A 666 -15.32 2.52 -50.56
CA GLU A 666 -15.21 3.88 -51.08
C GLU A 666 -15.56 4.92 -50.01
N ARG A 667 -16.65 4.69 -49.26
CA ARG A 667 -17.01 5.55 -48.11
C ARG A 667 -15.91 5.56 -47.04
N TYR A 668 -15.34 4.40 -46.71
CA TYR A 668 -14.20 4.31 -45.81
C TYR A 668 -13.01 5.13 -46.31
N ASN A 669 -12.63 4.98 -47.58
CA ASN A 669 -11.53 5.70 -48.19
C ASN A 669 -11.76 7.23 -48.17
N LEU A 670 -12.99 7.67 -48.47
CA LEU A 670 -13.40 9.08 -48.35
C LEU A 670 -13.27 9.60 -46.92
N GLU A 671 -13.65 8.80 -45.94
CA GLU A 671 -13.60 9.18 -44.54
C GLU A 671 -12.16 9.29 -44.02
N VAL A 672 -11.28 8.35 -44.39
CA VAL A 672 -9.88 8.35 -43.91
C VAL A 672 -8.99 9.37 -44.63
N MET A 673 -9.40 9.89 -45.79
CA MET A 673 -8.67 10.94 -46.52
C MET A 673 -8.43 12.19 -45.66
N LYS A 674 -9.32 12.51 -44.71
CA LYS A 674 -9.15 13.63 -43.77
C LYS A 674 -7.88 13.54 -42.91
N TYR A 675 -7.33 12.34 -42.74
CA TYR A 675 -6.08 12.09 -41.99
C TYR A 675 -4.82 12.11 -42.86
N ARG A 676 -4.92 12.51 -44.14
CA ARG A 676 -3.76 12.75 -45.04
C ARG A 676 -2.73 11.61 -45.07
N GLY A 677 -3.20 10.37 -45.07
CA GLY A 677 -2.35 9.18 -45.16
C GLY A 677 -1.84 8.62 -43.82
N ALA A 678 -2.14 9.26 -42.68
CA ALA A 678 -1.87 8.66 -41.37
C ALA A 678 -2.70 7.38 -41.15
N ILE A 679 -3.93 7.36 -41.67
CA ILE A 679 -4.76 6.15 -41.72
C ILE A 679 -4.71 5.57 -43.15
N PRO A 680 -4.29 4.30 -43.31
CA PRO A 680 -4.12 3.69 -44.62
C PRO A 680 -5.46 3.40 -45.30
N MET A 681 -5.57 3.82 -46.57
CA MET A 681 -6.70 3.49 -47.44
C MET A 681 -6.68 2.01 -47.85
N ILE A 682 -7.86 1.49 -48.21
CA ILE A 682 -7.99 0.19 -48.87
C ILE A 682 -7.74 0.40 -50.36
N SER A 683 -6.62 -0.13 -50.84
CA SER A 683 -6.26 -0.13 -52.26
C SER A 683 -6.75 -1.42 -52.94
N ARG A 684 -6.87 -1.40 -54.27
CA ARG A 684 -7.15 -2.61 -55.06
C ARG A 684 -6.14 -3.73 -54.77
N ARG A 685 -4.85 -3.37 -54.63
CA ARG A 685 -3.79 -4.32 -54.28
C ARG A 685 -3.97 -4.93 -52.90
N SER A 686 -4.34 -4.14 -51.90
CA SER A 686 -4.57 -4.66 -50.53
C SER A 686 -5.83 -5.52 -50.46
N LEU A 687 -6.85 -5.21 -51.27
CA LEU A 687 -8.06 -6.01 -51.45
C LEU A 687 -7.74 -7.38 -52.08
N GLU A 688 -7.00 -7.39 -53.19
CA GLU A 688 -6.56 -8.62 -53.87
C GLU A 688 -5.69 -9.49 -52.94
N GLN A 689 -4.80 -8.86 -52.16
CA GLN A 689 -3.99 -9.55 -51.14
C GLN A 689 -4.83 -10.14 -50.00
N SER A 690 -5.94 -9.48 -49.62
CA SER A 690 -6.84 -9.98 -48.59
C SER A 690 -7.61 -11.22 -49.03
N VAL A 691 -7.90 -11.37 -50.32
CA VAL A 691 -8.62 -12.52 -50.89
C VAL A 691 -7.68 -13.69 -51.23
N ALA A 692 -6.38 -13.43 -51.36
CA ALA A 692 -5.41 -14.46 -51.67
C ALA A 692 -5.33 -15.53 -50.56
N VAL A 693 -6.02 -16.66 -50.78
CA VAL A 693 -6.01 -17.89 -49.94
C VAL A 693 -4.69 -18.65 -50.11
N ARG A 694 -3.55 -17.97 -50.01
CA ARG A 694 -2.27 -18.65 -49.92
C ARG A 694 -1.96 -18.83 -48.44
N PRO A 695 -1.74 -20.05 -47.95
CA PRO A 695 -1.27 -20.23 -46.57
C PRO A 695 -0.02 -19.35 -46.40
N PRO A 696 0.16 -18.71 -45.23
CA PRO A 696 1.25 -17.77 -45.04
C PRO A 696 2.54 -18.48 -45.46
N LYS A 697 3.27 -17.93 -46.43
CA LYS A 697 4.56 -18.52 -46.85
C LYS A 697 5.48 -18.82 -45.65
N PRO A 698 5.50 -18.02 -44.56
CA PRO A 698 6.21 -18.38 -43.34
C PRO A 698 5.67 -19.62 -42.64
N LEU A 699 4.35 -19.85 -42.62
CA LEU A 699 3.73 -21.05 -42.06
C LEU A 699 4.10 -22.28 -42.88
N LEU A 700 3.99 -22.22 -44.21
CA LEU A 700 4.41 -23.31 -45.09
C LEU A 700 5.90 -23.62 -44.93
N ARG A 701 6.76 -22.60 -44.83
CA ARG A 701 8.20 -22.77 -44.61
C ARG A 701 8.52 -23.29 -43.23
N PHE A 702 7.75 -22.89 -42.21
CA PHE A 702 7.88 -23.39 -40.85
C PHE A 702 7.44 -24.85 -40.75
N GLU A 703 6.29 -25.20 -41.33
CA GLU A 703 5.86 -26.60 -41.47
C GLU A 703 6.91 -27.41 -42.23
N GLN A 704 7.37 -26.95 -43.38
CA GLN A 704 8.43 -27.62 -44.13
C GLN A 704 9.73 -27.77 -43.34
N ALA A 705 10.11 -26.79 -42.51
CA ALA A 705 11.29 -26.88 -41.67
C ALA A 705 11.11 -27.81 -40.46
N MET A 706 9.91 -27.87 -39.88
CA MET A 706 9.58 -28.75 -38.75
C MET A 706 9.35 -30.21 -39.18
N TYR A 707 8.90 -30.44 -40.42
CA TYR A 707 8.74 -31.78 -41.01
C TYR A 707 9.99 -32.26 -41.78
N ALA A 708 11.02 -31.43 -41.90
CA ALA A 708 12.33 -31.80 -42.46
C ALA A 708 13.38 -32.14 -41.36
N GLN A 709 12.98 -32.12 -40.09
CA GLN A 709 13.66 -32.78 -38.97
C GLN A 709 12.96 -34.09 -38.68
#